data_AF-V5BC66-F1
#
_entry.id   AF-V5BC66-F1
#
_cell.length_a   1.000
_cell.length_b   1.000
_cell.length_c   1.000
_cell.angle_alpha   90.00
_cell.angle_beta   90.00
_cell.angle_gamma   90.00
#
_symmetry.space_group_name_H-M   'P 1'
#
loop_
_entity.id
_entity.type
_entity.pdbx_description
1 polymer ?
#
loop_
_entity_poly.entity_id
_entity_poly.type
_entity_poly.pdbx_seq_one_letter_code
_entity_poly.pdbx_strand_id
1 'polypeptide(L)'
;MSEVTNTTEVSQRDVLFTEPPGADGVYEVAKYGGEVESYLYRYKTKGRRSFLQDQTTASTFLPRILQRGFPYVANFISFEELVKRGTIQSCSQEEVDFSVKDLQLLYESKCMDQDLLPSWEREMRFMELISANCRGKFFCLKESGFGPMCAEAIAHILSNNRKYTILDLSGNRLRDEGACSIAKLIRINRTIVHVGLRSNDIGHIGGVALARALLENNTVVSLDLGAHSGINGNHIATEGAEAIGVMLRANKVLSHLNLSSNGLGVSGVSFIVGGLDGNCSVKHLDISVNNLGYAGIKALAPVLETTCITHLSLQRNSMGDNGGMVLFKAIAEAIEDGEDKLEYLNLEVNELGEKTAKAMQRVLSSSTALKTLRLSYNSFGGASKYIMEGLAENKYLRSLFLSFCEIREADGAAVGAALTANSTLQHLDLSNNKLKDAGSKCIAEAMKTNKGLISLNLSCNKIADGGGKAIALFLTSNRTLRELNLRRNCMSNATGELLDDQLRGNMTLEKMNVGFNDFRYKSLIGHRATLARNAEKNKSLIVPKLKAEIEGLSFKERDLSQAEDEIEMERRIIKDRSEQLLRRNEEARVASEKARREIADLEKNLSAVRVRFESAEEVLLRTEERVSNEMAEISGRRANMEARVQQERDKSGPFAA
;
A
#
# COMPACT_ATOMS: atom_id res chain seq x y z
N MET A 1 -51.12 5.43 44.91
CA MET A 1 -51.92 6.09 45.96
C MET A 1 -50.94 6.71 46.93
N SER A 2 -50.97 7.99 47.28
CA SER A 2 -51.70 9.18 46.75
C SER A 2 -50.89 10.41 47.24
N GLU A 3 -50.64 11.49 46.48
CA GLU A 3 -51.62 12.49 45.98
C GLU A 3 -52.40 13.09 47.18
N VAL A 4 -52.27 14.38 47.57
CA VAL A 4 -52.66 15.66 46.90
C VAL A 4 -52.06 16.82 47.74
N THR A 5 -51.63 18.03 47.32
CA THR A 5 -51.12 18.69 46.08
C THR A 5 -50.40 20.02 46.53
N ASN A 6 -50.18 20.98 45.61
CA ASN A 6 -49.92 22.44 45.80
C ASN A 6 -48.49 22.94 46.15
N THR A 7 -47.97 24.06 45.58
CA THR A 7 -48.17 24.74 44.26
C THR A 7 -47.19 25.92 44.15
N THR A 8 -46.48 26.08 43.03
CA THR A 8 -46.30 27.38 42.32
C THR A 8 -45.68 27.15 40.94
N GLU A 9 -46.14 27.87 39.92
CA GLU A 9 -45.67 27.81 38.53
C GLU A 9 -45.08 29.17 38.09
N VAL A 10 -44.12 29.15 37.16
CA VAL A 10 -43.90 30.24 36.18
C VAL A 10 -43.53 29.60 34.84
N SER A 11 -44.08 30.11 33.74
CA SER A 11 -44.09 29.46 32.42
C SER A 11 -43.02 29.94 31.44
N GLN A 12 -42.88 29.19 30.34
CA GLN A 12 -42.12 29.59 29.15
C GLN A 12 -42.74 30.84 28.48
N ARG A 13 -41.92 31.60 27.74
CA ARG A 13 -42.38 32.57 26.73
C ARG A 13 -41.46 32.60 25.52
N ASP A 14 -42.05 32.47 24.35
CA ASP A 14 -41.45 32.90 23.08
C ASP A 14 -41.35 34.43 23.03
N VAL A 15 -40.42 34.93 22.21
CA VAL A 15 -40.37 36.35 21.81
C VAL A 15 -40.17 36.41 20.30
N LEU A 16 -41.18 36.89 19.59
CA LEU A 16 -41.09 37.17 18.15
C LEU A 16 -40.18 38.38 17.91
N PHE A 17 -39.44 38.35 16.79
CA PHE A 17 -38.86 39.58 16.23
C PHE A 17 -39.91 40.28 15.36
N THR A 18 -39.99 41.60 15.51
CA THR A 18 -41.02 42.46 14.89
C THR A 18 -40.47 43.20 13.67
N GLU A 19 -41.20 43.16 12.55
CA GLU A 19 -41.01 44.09 11.42
C GLU A 19 -41.73 45.43 11.67
N PRO A 20 -41.20 46.56 11.17
CA PRO A 20 -41.94 47.82 11.02
C PRO A 20 -42.54 48.00 9.60
N PRO A 21 -43.55 48.86 9.37
CA PRO A 21 -44.50 48.66 8.25
C PRO A 21 -44.60 49.80 7.19
N GLY A 22 -45.08 49.42 5.99
CA GLY A 22 -45.71 50.31 4.98
C GLY A 22 -44.77 50.97 3.96
N ALA A 23 -45.20 51.31 2.74
CA ALA A 23 -46.46 51.00 2.04
C ALA A 23 -46.33 51.22 0.50
N ASP A 24 -47.26 50.63 -0.26
CA ASP A 24 -47.70 50.93 -1.65
C ASP A 24 -46.70 51.08 -2.83
N GLY A 25 -47.03 50.42 -3.96
CA GLY A 25 -46.90 51.07 -5.28
C GLY A 25 -46.21 50.33 -6.46
N VAL A 26 -46.98 49.53 -7.21
CA VAL A 26 -46.92 49.36 -8.70
C VAL A 26 -45.64 48.81 -9.39
N TYR A 27 -45.82 47.89 -10.34
CA TYR A 27 -44.80 47.47 -11.33
C TYR A 27 -44.78 48.42 -12.55
N GLU A 28 -43.61 48.84 -13.04
CA GLU A 28 -43.38 48.97 -14.50
C GLU A 28 -41.89 49.03 -14.93
N VAL A 29 -41.65 49.21 -16.24
CA VAL A 29 -40.44 48.79 -16.98
C VAL A 29 -39.26 49.79 -16.95
N ALA A 30 -38.06 49.20 -16.97
CA ALA A 30 -36.71 49.78 -16.99
C ALA A 30 -36.45 51.09 -17.79
N LYS A 31 -35.47 51.87 -17.29
CA LYS A 31 -34.63 52.78 -18.08
C LYS A 31 -33.25 52.98 -17.44
N TYR A 32 -32.25 53.29 -18.27
CA TYR A 32 -30.92 53.70 -17.81
C TYR A 32 -30.95 55.11 -17.21
N GLY A 33 -30.29 55.28 -16.07
CA GLY A 33 -30.02 56.55 -15.40
C GLY A 33 -29.19 56.24 -14.16
N GLY A 34 -28.16 57.02 -13.86
CA GLY A 34 -27.24 56.73 -12.77
C GLY A 34 -27.07 57.89 -11.83
N GLU A 35 -27.00 57.58 -10.54
CA GLU A 35 -26.17 58.25 -9.54
C GLU A 35 -26.03 57.31 -8.33
N VAL A 36 -24.91 57.38 -7.60
CA VAL A 36 -24.57 56.44 -6.52
C VAL A 36 -24.32 57.19 -5.23
N GLU A 37 -25.30 57.21 -4.34
CA GLU A 37 -25.07 57.57 -2.94
C GLU A 37 -24.37 56.43 -2.21
N SER A 38 -23.31 56.75 -1.45
CA SER A 38 -22.44 55.76 -0.81
C SER A 38 -22.45 55.86 0.72
N TYR A 39 -22.89 54.79 1.39
CA TYR A 39 -22.89 54.69 2.85
C TYR A 39 -21.58 54.09 3.36
N LEU A 40 -20.73 54.93 3.94
CA LEU A 40 -19.41 54.56 4.49
C LEU A 40 -19.53 53.83 5.84
N TYR A 41 -19.33 52.51 5.85
CA TYR A 41 -19.18 51.75 7.10
C TYR A 41 -17.71 51.62 7.54
N ARG A 42 -17.41 51.98 8.79
CA ARG A 42 -16.03 52.15 9.30
C ARG A 42 -15.54 50.98 10.15
N TYR A 43 -15.02 49.93 9.50
CA TYR A 43 -14.34 48.83 10.21
C TYR A 43 -12.90 49.23 10.62
N LYS A 44 -12.41 48.71 11.76
CA LYS A 44 -11.06 48.97 12.28
C LYS A 44 -10.35 47.68 12.69
N THR A 45 -9.18 47.42 12.14
CA THR A 45 -8.25 46.36 12.58
C THR A 45 -6.95 46.94 13.14
N LYS A 46 -6.27 46.20 14.02
CA LYS A 46 -5.05 46.66 14.71
C LYS A 46 -3.79 46.45 13.86
N GLY A 47 -3.56 47.32 12.87
CA GLY A 47 -2.32 47.37 12.09
C GLY A 47 -2.10 48.75 11.48
N ARG A 48 -0.92 49.36 11.67
CA ARG A 48 -0.63 50.71 11.17
C ARG A 48 -0.30 50.72 9.67
N ARG A 49 -1.33 50.87 8.83
CA ARG A 49 -1.31 51.63 7.55
C ARG A 49 -2.73 51.78 7.02
N SER A 50 -3.17 53.01 6.84
CA SER A 50 -4.43 53.36 6.18
C SER A 50 -4.17 53.72 4.72
N PHE A 51 -4.88 53.09 3.79
CA PHE A 51 -4.92 53.49 2.39
C PHE A 51 -6.35 53.88 2.01
N LEU A 52 -6.48 54.98 1.26
CA LEU A 52 -7.68 55.29 0.50
C LEU A 52 -7.64 54.45 -0.78
N GLN A 53 -8.79 53.94 -1.22
CA GLN A 53 -8.93 53.32 -2.53
C GLN A 53 -9.88 54.17 -3.37
N ASP A 54 -9.36 54.68 -4.48
CA ASP A 54 -10.13 55.29 -5.56
C ASP A 54 -10.71 54.18 -6.44
N GLN A 55 -11.95 54.34 -6.92
CA GLN A 55 -12.62 53.37 -7.80
C GLN A 55 -12.40 53.64 -9.29
N THR A 56 -11.73 54.73 -9.69
CA THR A 56 -11.78 55.25 -11.06
C THR A 56 -10.47 55.19 -11.86
N THR A 57 -9.59 54.21 -11.57
CA THR A 57 -8.31 54.00 -12.32
C THR A 57 -8.26 52.68 -13.10
N ALA A 58 -9.16 52.54 -14.06
CA ALA A 58 -9.11 51.50 -15.08
C ALA A 58 -8.11 51.84 -16.21
N SER A 59 -6.81 51.91 -15.90
CA SER A 59 -5.75 51.97 -16.92
C SER A 59 -4.41 51.44 -16.38
N THR A 60 -3.73 50.61 -17.18
CA THR A 60 -2.45 49.99 -16.81
C THR A 60 -1.27 50.95 -17.05
N PHE A 61 -0.37 51.09 -16.06
CA PHE A 61 1.08 50.97 -16.25
C PHE A 61 1.77 50.70 -14.89
N LEU A 62 2.85 49.91 -14.90
CA LEU A 62 3.58 49.49 -13.70
C LEU A 62 4.37 50.63 -13.04
N PRO A 63 4.60 50.52 -11.73
CA PRO A 63 5.99 50.40 -11.28
C PRO A 63 6.24 49.17 -10.40
N ARG A 64 7.47 48.63 -10.51
CA ARG A 64 8.00 47.56 -9.64
C ARG A 64 8.39 48.11 -8.27
N ILE A 65 8.37 47.26 -7.23
CA ILE A 65 9.55 46.80 -6.46
C ILE A 65 9.06 46.08 -5.19
N LEU A 66 9.29 44.76 -5.13
CA LEU A 66 9.56 44.01 -3.89
C LEU A 66 10.66 42.98 -4.19
N GLN A 67 11.29 42.44 -3.14
CA GLN A 67 12.65 41.89 -3.20
C GLN A 67 12.76 40.46 -3.78
N ARG A 68 13.97 40.09 -4.20
CA ARG A 68 14.35 38.73 -4.62
C ARG A 68 14.03 37.72 -3.51
N GLY A 69 13.28 36.65 -3.83
CA GLY A 69 13.09 35.53 -2.91
C GLY A 69 11.91 34.59 -3.20
N PHE A 70 10.86 35.07 -3.87
CA PHE A 70 9.63 34.28 -4.10
C PHE A 70 9.51 33.80 -5.55
N PRO A 71 9.28 32.49 -5.79
CA PRO A 71 8.94 31.96 -7.11
C PRO A 71 7.43 32.05 -7.37
N TYR A 72 7.08 32.59 -8.55
CA TYR A 72 5.80 32.45 -9.27
C TYR A 72 4.46 32.69 -8.54
N VAL A 73 3.93 33.92 -8.70
CA VAL A 73 2.49 34.22 -8.74
C VAL A 73 2.24 35.25 -9.86
N ALA A 74 1.14 35.10 -10.61
CA ALA A 74 0.67 35.93 -11.73
C ALA A 74 1.53 35.87 -13.03
N ASN A 75 0.97 35.85 -14.25
CA ASN A 75 -0.32 36.42 -14.69
C ASN A 75 -1.17 35.54 -15.62
N PHE A 76 -2.48 35.64 -15.37
CA PHE A 76 -3.66 35.25 -16.13
C PHE A 76 -3.58 35.22 -17.67
N ILE A 77 -3.87 34.06 -18.26
CA ILE A 77 -4.40 33.86 -19.61
C ILE A 77 -5.30 32.60 -19.56
N SER A 78 -6.46 32.58 -20.24
CA SER A 78 -7.30 31.37 -20.32
C SER A 78 -6.67 30.31 -21.23
N PHE A 79 -7.02 29.02 -21.07
CA PHE A 79 -6.26 27.96 -21.75
C PHE A 79 -6.35 27.99 -23.29
N GLU A 80 -7.47 28.43 -23.87
CA GLU A 80 -7.56 28.68 -25.32
C GLU A 80 -6.63 29.81 -25.80
N GLU A 81 -6.51 30.86 -24.98
CA GLU A 81 -5.74 32.07 -25.30
C GLU A 81 -4.22 31.81 -25.10
N LEU A 82 -3.83 30.90 -24.19
CA LEU A 82 -2.45 30.38 -24.06
C LEU A 82 -1.99 29.65 -25.33
N VAL A 83 -2.88 28.84 -25.92
CA VAL A 83 -2.63 28.12 -27.18
C VAL A 83 -2.56 29.10 -28.35
N LYS A 84 -3.53 30.04 -28.47
CA LYS A 84 -3.56 31.05 -29.53
C LYS A 84 -2.34 31.97 -29.55
N ARG A 85 -1.75 32.29 -28.39
CA ARG A 85 -0.60 33.20 -28.28
C ARG A 85 0.77 32.52 -28.41
N GLY A 86 0.81 31.23 -28.76
CA GLY A 86 2.05 30.47 -28.98
C GLY A 86 2.96 30.39 -27.75
N THR A 87 2.45 30.74 -26.56
CA THR A 87 3.26 30.92 -25.35
C THR A 87 3.57 29.58 -24.66
N ILE A 88 2.88 28.51 -25.08
CA ILE A 88 3.30 27.12 -24.85
C ILE A 88 4.24 26.69 -26.00
N GLN A 89 5.42 27.31 -26.05
CA GLN A 89 6.61 26.68 -26.63
C GLN A 89 7.50 26.25 -25.46
N SER A 90 7.52 24.94 -25.19
CA SER A 90 8.22 24.32 -24.06
C SER A 90 7.96 24.99 -22.70
N CYS A 91 6.76 24.80 -22.15
CA CYS A 91 6.74 24.35 -20.76
C CYS A 91 7.48 23.00 -20.69
N SER A 92 8.31 22.76 -19.67
CA SER A 92 8.94 21.47 -19.46
C SER A 92 7.88 20.41 -19.13
N GLN A 93 7.45 19.65 -20.16
CA GLN A 93 6.42 18.60 -20.08
C GLN A 93 6.78 17.45 -19.11
N GLU A 94 8.00 17.47 -18.57
CA GLU A 94 8.57 16.46 -17.69
C GLU A 94 7.94 16.43 -16.29
N GLU A 95 7.42 17.55 -15.76
CA GLU A 95 6.95 17.62 -14.37
C GLU A 95 5.48 17.18 -14.16
N VAL A 96 4.54 17.64 -14.98
CA VAL A 96 3.09 17.33 -14.84
C VAL A 96 2.49 16.90 -16.19
N ASP A 97 1.79 15.76 -16.19
CA ASP A 97 1.31 15.07 -17.40
C ASP A 97 -0.23 15.01 -17.43
N PHE A 98 -0.84 16.18 -17.57
CA PHE A 98 -2.27 16.36 -17.80
C PHE A 98 -2.47 17.31 -18.98
N SER A 99 -3.46 17.03 -19.84
CA SER A 99 -3.90 18.01 -20.81
C SER A 99 -4.77 19.09 -20.18
N VAL A 100 -4.93 20.19 -20.91
CA VAL A 100 -5.93 21.25 -20.68
C VAL A 100 -7.28 20.70 -20.22
N LYS A 101 -7.77 19.69 -20.94
CA LYS A 101 -9.12 19.16 -20.81
C LYS A 101 -9.26 18.25 -19.59
N ASP A 102 -8.18 17.56 -19.22
CA ASP A 102 -8.13 16.70 -18.04
C ASP A 102 -8.24 17.53 -16.76
N LEU A 103 -7.52 18.65 -16.71
CA LEU A 103 -7.57 19.59 -15.58
C LEU A 103 -8.94 20.27 -15.46
N GLN A 104 -9.51 20.70 -16.60
CA GLN A 104 -10.87 21.26 -16.65
C GLN A 104 -11.92 20.23 -16.21
N LEU A 105 -11.87 19.00 -16.75
CA LEU A 105 -12.79 17.91 -16.40
C LEU A 105 -12.73 17.57 -14.91
N LEU A 106 -11.54 17.47 -14.32
CA LEU A 106 -11.39 17.23 -12.88
C LEU A 106 -11.96 18.38 -12.04
N TYR A 107 -11.77 19.62 -12.46
CA TYR A 107 -12.27 20.80 -11.75
C TYR A 107 -13.80 20.92 -11.84
N GLU A 108 -14.38 20.74 -13.02
CA GLU A 108 -15.84 20.72 -13.22
C GLU A 108 -16.49 19.57 -12.44
N SER A 109 -15.88 18.38 -12.46
CA SER A 109 -16.31 17.24 -11.64
C SER A 109 -16.25 17.55 -10.14
N LYS A 110 -15.21 18.26 -9.68
CA LYS A 110 -15.10 18.70 -8.27
C LYS A 110 -16.18 19.71 -7.89
N CYS A 111 -16.51 20.63 -8.81
CA CYS A 111 -17.61 21.57 -8.64
C CYS A 111 -18.96 20.84 -8.49
N MET A 112 -19.20 19.81 -9.30
CA MET A 112 -20.40 18.94 -9.19
C MET A 112 -20.42 18.16 -7.86
N ASP A 113 -19.34 17.48 -7.49
CA ASP A 113 -19.22 16.69 -6.25
C ASP A 113 -19.41 17.52 -4.94
N GLN A 114 -19.36 18.85 -5.03
CA GLN A 114 -19.47 19.78 -3.90
C GLN A 114 -20.72 20.69 -3.96
N ASP A 115 -21.59 20.54 -4.96
CA ASP A 115 -22.71 21.44 -5.25
C ASP A 115 -22.27 22.92 -5.39
N LEU A 116 -21.08 23.16 -5.98
CA LEU A 116 -20.46 24.48 -6.09
C LEU A 116 -20.38 24.97 -7.54
N LEU A 117 -20.85 26.20 -7.77
CA LEU A 117 -20.58 26.92 -9.04
C LEU A 117 -19.07 27.13 -9.26
N PRO A 118 -18.54 26.92 -10.48
CA PRO A 118 -17.17 27.26 -10.83
C PRO A 118 -16.88 28.76 -10.63
N SER A 119 -15.69 29.08 -10.11
CA SER A 119 -15.15 30.45 -10.11
C SER A 119 -13.63 30.46 -10.30
N TRP A 120 -13.08 31.54 -10.85
CA TRP A 120 -11.64 31.64 -11.14
C TRP A 120 -10.77 31.47 -9.88
N GLU A 121 -11.24 31.91 -8.70
CA GLU A 121 -10.53 31.70 -7.43
C GLU A 121 -10.49 30.22 -7.01
N ARG A 122 -11.58 29.49 -7.25
CA ARG A 122 -11.67 28.05 -6.95
C ARG A 122 -10.81 27.23 -7.92
N GLU A 123 -10.82 27.62 -9.18
CA GLU A 123 -9.99 27.06 -10.25
C GLU A 123 -8.50 27.26 -9.96
N MET A 124 -8.08 28.48 -9.63
CA MET A 124 -6.69 28.78 -9.28
C MET A 124 -6.19 27.95 -8.09
N ARG A 125 -6.97 27.87 -7.00
CA ARG A 125 -6.64 27.03 -5.84
C ARG A 125 -6.65 25.54 -6.16
N PHE A 126 -7.47 25.10 -7.11
CA PHE A 126 -7.47 23.72 -7.60
C PHE A 126 -6.22 23.40 -8.42
N MET A 127 -5.77 24.32 -9.27
CA MET A 127 -4.53 24.20 -10.03
C MET A 127 -3.29 24.20 -9.12
N GLU A 128 -3.29 25.00 -8.05
CA GLU A 128 -2.30 24.93 -6.97
C GLU A 128 -2.32 23.57 -6.26
N LEU A 129 -3.49 23.02 -5.94
CA LEU A 129 -3.66 21.70 -5.32
C LEU A 129 -3.12 20.56 -6.19
N ILE A 130 -3.46 20.53 -7.49
CA ILE A 130 -2.96 19.53 -8.45
C ILE A 130 -1.44 19.68 -8.61
N SER A 131 -0.94 20.88 -8.90
CA SER A 131 0.48 21.12 -9.15
C SER A 131 1.36 20.96 -7.91
N ALA A 132 0.80 21.00 -6.69
CA ALA A 132 1.52 20.67 -5.46
C ALA A 132 1.66 19.15 -5.23
N ASN A 133 0.60 18.37 -5.48
CA ASN A 133 0.52 16.99 -5.01
C ASN A 133 0.56 15.89 -6.10
N CYS A 134 0.41 16.24 -7.39
CA CYS A 134 0.51 15.32 -8.52
C CYS A 134 1.88 15.40 -9.22
N ARG A 135 2.97 15.11 -8.49
CA ARG A 135 4.37 15.27 -8.94
C ARG A 135 5.10 13.95 -9.12
N GLY A 136 5.98 13.89 -10.14
CA GLY A 136 6.79 12.70 -10.43
C GLY A 136 5.90 11.47 -10.69
N LYS A 137 6.08 10.41 -9.91
CA LYS A 137 5.28 9.17 -9.96
C LYS A 137 4.03 9.18 -9.05
N PHE A 138 3.77 10.27 -8.32
CA PHE A 138 2.71 10.37 -7.32
C PHE A 138 1.49 11.15 -7.84
N PHE A 139 0.30 10.56 -7.71
CA PHE A 139 -1.00 11.21 -7.86
C PHE A 139 -1.68 11.18 -6.48
N CYS A 140 -1.48 12.21 -5.68
CA CYS A 140 -1.98 12.26 -4.29
C CYS A 140 -2.99 13.40 -4.15
N LEU A 141 -4.27 13.11 -3.96
CA LEU A 141 -5.32 14.12 -3.77
C LEU A 141 -6.19 13.76 -2.56
N LYS A 142 -5.51 13.65 -1.42
CA LYS A 142 -6.12 13.34 -0.11
C LYS A 142 -6.96 14.51 0.39
N GLU A 143 -7.98 14.22 1.19
CA GLU A 143 -8.80 15.20 1.94
C GLU A 143 -9.27 16.40 1.10
N SER A 144 -9.42 16.19 -0.21
CA SER A 144 -9.59 17.25 -1.22
C SER A 144 -11.07 17.56 -1.49
N GLY A 145 -11.98 16.80 -0.87
CA GLY A 145 -13.43 16.90 -1.00
C GLY A 145 -13.96 16.35 -2.32
N PHE A 146 -13.32 15.34 -2.89
CA PHE A 146 -13.76 14.68 -4.13
C PHE A 146 -14.90 13.70 -3.86
N GLY A 147 -15.74 13.45 -4.86
CA GLY A 147 -16.83 12.48 -4.83
C GLY A 147 -16.78 11.50 -6.01
N PRO A 148 -17.92 10.88 -6.37
CA PRO A 148 -18.02 9.96 -7.49
C PRO A 148 -17.60 10.54 -8.84
N MET A 149 -17.91 11.81 -9.11
CA MET A 149 -17.64 12.43 -10.42
C MET A 149 -16.14 12.63 -10.63
N CYS A 150 -15.44 13.13 -9.61
CA CYS A 150 -13.98 13.18 -9.61
C CYS A 150 -13.36 11.79 -9.79
N ALA A 151 -13.89 10.75 -9.15
CA ALA A 151 -13.36 9.39 -9.33
C ALA A 151 -13.53 8.86 -10.78
N GLU A 152 -14.60 9.20 -11.48
CA GLU A 152 -14.76 8.87 -12.90
C GLU A 152 -13.82 9.67 -13.80
N ALA A 153 -13.66 10.98 -13.56
CA ALA A 153 -12.68 11.81 -14.26
C ALA A 153 -11.23 11.30 -14.05
N ILE A 154 -10.85 11.00 -12.80
CA ILE A 154 -9.54 10.42 -12.45
C ILE A 154 -9.36 9.07 -13.15
N ALA A 155 -10.39 8.21 -13.17
CA ALA A 155 -10.33 6.93 -13.86
C ALA A 155 -10.13 7.08 -15.37
N HIS A 156 -10.80 8.03 -16.02
CA HIS A 156 -10.61 8.32 -17.44
C HIS A 156 -9.16 8.75 -17.74
N ILE A 157 -8.66 9.74 -17.00
CA ILE A 157 -7.33 10.34 -17.19
C ILE A 157 -6.21 9.32 -16.93
N LEU A 158 -6.30 8.58 -15.82
CA LEU A 158 -5.25 7.63 -15.42
C LEU A 158 -5.29 6.29 -16.15
N SER A 159 -6.38 5.94 -16.86
CA SER A 159 -6.47 4.65 -17.57
C SER A 159 -5.38 4.46 -18.61
N ASN A 160 -5.00 5.54 -19.31
CA ASN A 160 -3.93 5.52 -20.32
C ASN A 160 -2.61 6.15 -19.83
N ASN A 161 -2.62 6.86 -18.69
CA ASN A 161 -1.42 7.49 -18.16
C ASN A 161 -0.41 6.44 -17.66
N ARG A 162 0.88 6.61 -18.01
CA ARG A 162 1.97 5.69 -17.63
C ARG A 162 3.00 6.28 -16.66
N LYS A 163 2.82 7.55 -16.27
CA LYS A 163 3.75 8.29 -15.40
C LYS A 163 3.52 7.97 -13.92
N TYR A 164 2.25 7.90 -13.52
CA TYR A 164 1.87 7.69 -12.13
C TYR A 164 1.91 6.19 -11.76
N THR A 165 2.56 5.89 -10.64
CA THR A 165 2.64 4.55 -10.04
C THR A 165 2.01 4.47 -8.65
N ILE A 166 1.69 5.62 -8.05
CA ILE A 166 1.08 5.75 -6.73
C ILE A 166 -0.16 6.64 -6.89
N LEU A 167 -1.33 6.07 -6.62
CA LEU A 167 -2.61 6.77 -6.59
C LEU A 167 -3.10 6.81 -5.14
N ASP A 168 -3.33 8.00 -4.58
CA ASP A 168 -3.86 8.14 -3.22
C ASP A 168 -4.96 9.21 -3.17
N LEU A 169 -6.19 8.74 -2.94
CA LEU A 169 -7.42 9.54 -2.83
C LEU A 169 -8.01 9.44 -1.42
N SER A 170 -7.19 9.20 -0.39
CA SER A 170 -7.66 8.96 0.98
C SER A 170 -8.39 10.18 1.58
N GLY A 171 -9.46 9.97 2.34
CA GLY A 171 -10.18 11.04 3.05
C GLY A 171 -11.15 11.86 2.18
N ASN A 172 -11.60 11.33 1.05
CA ASN A 172 -12.61 11.95 0.19
C ASN A 172 -13.99 11.28 0.41
N ARG A 173 -14.90 11.37 -0.56
CA ARG A 173 -16.29 10.85 -0.49
C ARG A 173 -16.67 10.08 -1.75
N LEU A 174 -15.75 9.23 -2.24
CA LEU A 174 -15.90 8.56 -3.54
C LEU A 174 -17.10 7.59 -3.59
N ARG A 175 -17.50 7.03 -2.44
CA ARG A 175 -18.56 6.02 -2.31
C ARG A 175 -18.32 4.77 -3.18
N ASP A 176 -19.31 3.87 -3.21
CA ASP A 176 -19.30 2.70 -4.09
C ASP A 176 -19.22 3.06 -5.59
N GLU A 177 -19.85 4.16 -6.00
CA GLU A 177 -19.87 4.65 -7.38
C GLU A 177 -18.45 5.03 -7.87
N GLY A 178 -17.75 5.86 -7.09
CA GLY A 178 -16.37 6.23 -7.38
C GLY A 178 -15.40 5.05 -7.22
N ALA A 179 -15.62 4.18 -6.23
CA ALA A 179 -14.86 2.94 -6.10
C ALA A 179 -15.01 2.01 -7.33
N CYS A 180 -16.21 1.94 -7.93
CA CYS A 180 -16.42 1.22 -9.19
C CYS A 180 -15.68 1.88 -10.35
N SER A 181 -15.57 3.21 -10.41
CA SER A 181 -14.74 3.89 -11.41
C SER A 181 -13.23 3.66 -11.20
N ILE A 182 -12.74 3.65 -9.97
CA ILE A 182 -11.35 3.26 -9.68
C ILE A 182 -11.11 1.76 -9.95
N ALA A 183 -12.12 0.90 -9.80
CA ALA A 183 -12.05 -0.50 -10.24
C ALA A 183 -11.93 -0.63 -11.77
N LYS A 184 -12.65 0.19 -12.57
CA LYS A 184 -12.44 0.27 -14.04
C LYS A 184 -10.98 0.64 -14.35
N LEU A 185 -10.44 1.65 -13.67
CA LEU A 185 -9.05 2.11 -13.81
C LEU A 185 -8.05 0.97 -13.54
N ILE A 186 -8.18 0.24 -12.44
CA ILE A 186 -7.26 -0.86 -12.05
C ILE A 186 -7.24 -2.01 -13.08
N ARG A 187 -8.36 -2.27 -13.78
CA ARG A 187 -8.41 -3.29 -14.84
C ARG A 187 -7.64 -2.88 -16.11
N ILE A 188 -7.57 -1.59 -16.40
CA ILE A 188 -6.94 -1.07 -17.63
C ILE A 188 -5.48 -0.69 -17.37
N ASN A 189 -5.22 0.13 -16.35
CA ASN A 189 -3.90 0.66 -16.06
C ASN A 189 -2.94 -0.43 -15.55
N ARG A 190 -1.69 -0.39 -16.05
CA ARG A 190 -0.61 -1.34 -15.73
C ARG A 190 0.67 -0.66 -15.23
N THR A 191 0.55 0.52 -14.63
CA THR A 191 1.66 1.27 -14.00
C THR A 191 1.41 1.60 -12.53
N ILE A 192 0.14 1.64 -12.09
CA ILE A 192 -0.22 1.84 -10.70
C ILE A 192 0.13 0.58 -9.88
N VAL A 193 0.87 0.80 -8.80
CA VAL A 193 1.41 -0.20 -7.86
C VAL A 193 0.82 -0.02 -6.46
N HIS A 194 0.53 1.22 -6.05
CA HIS A 194 -0.16 1.54 -4.79
C HIS A 194 -1.47 2.27 -5.06
N VAL A 195 -2.54 1.81 -4.39
CA VAL A 195 -3.88 2.40 -4.43
C VAL A 195 -4.33 2.73 -2.99
N GLY A 196 -4.30 4.01 -2.64
CA GLY A 196 -4.81 4.56 -1.39
C GLY A 196 -6.25 5.02 -1.54
N LEU A 197 -7.19 4.31 -0.92
CA LEU A 197 -8.63 4.59 -0.89
C LEU A 197 -9.17 4.65 0.55
N ARG A 198 -8.30 4.91 1.52
CA ARG A 198 -8.62 4.95 2.95
C ARG A 198 -9.66 6.04 3.25
N SER A 199 -10.70 5.73 4.02
CA SER A 199 -11.76 6.68 4.41
C SER A 199 -12.41 7.41 3.21
N ASN A 200 -13.26 6.71 2.47
CA ASN A 200 -13.91 7.24 1.26
C ASN A 200 -15.41 6.94 1.16
N ASP A 201 -16.05 6.49 2.25
CA ASP A 201 -17.47 6.09 2.27
C ASP A 201 -17.75 4.87 1.36
N ILE A 202 -16.72 4.04 1.09
CA ILE A 202 -16.81 2.87 0.19
C ILE A 202 -17.47 1.71 0.95
N GLY A 203 -18.61 1.24 0.45
CA GLY A 203 -19.35 0.10 0.98
C GLY A 203 -18.92 -1.24 0.38
N HIS A 204 -19.79 -2.24 0.54
CA HIS A 204 -19.55 -3.58 0.02
C HIS A 204 -19.52 -3.64 -1.52
N ILE A 205 -20.30 -2.81 -2.23
CA ILE A 205 -20.39 -2.85 -3.70
C ILE A 205 -19.06 -2.42 -4.33
N GLY A 206 -18.48 -1.33 -3.85
CA GLY A 206 -17.15 -0.86 -4.25
C GLY A 206 -16.05 -1.83 -3.84
N GLY A 207 -16.17 -2.45 -2.66
CA GLY A 207 -15.28 -3.54 -2.23
C GLY A 207 -15.25 -4.72 -3.19
N VAL A 208 -16.43 -5.22 -3.58
CA VAL A 208 -16.57 -6.31 -4.56
C VAL A 208 -16.02 -5.89 -5.92
N ALA A 209 -16.26 -4.64 -6.37
CA ALA A 209 -15.73 -4.13 -7.63
C ALA A 209 -14.19 -4.08 -7.65
N LEU A 210 -13.57 -3.56 -6.58
CA LEU A 210 -12.11 -3.48 -6.44
C LEU A 210 -11.47 -4.88 -6.34
N ALA A 211 -12.08 -5.80 -5.58
CA ALA A 211 -11.61 -7.18 -5.49
C ALA A 211 -11.65 -7.89 -6.85
N ARG A 212 -12.72 -7.68 -7.64
CA ARG A 212 -12.81 -8.20 -9.02
C ARG A 212 -11.79 -7.56 -9.96
N ALA A 213 -11.51 -6.27 -9.81
CA ALA A 213 -10.46 -5.61 -10.60
C ALA A 213 -9.06 -6.18 -10.30
N LEU A 214 -8.78 -6.55 -9.04
CA LEU A 214 -7.53 -7.18 -8.63
C LEU A 214 -7.39 -8.65 -9.04
N LEU A 215 -8.46 -9.36 -9.41
CA LEU A 215 -8.33 -10.68 -10.06
C LEU A 215 -7.70 -10.57 -11.46
N GLU A 216 -7.91 -9.44 -12.15
CA GLU A 216 -7.39 -9.17 -13.50
C GLU A 216 -6.12 -8.29 -13.50
N ASN A 217 -5.68 -7.79 -12.33
CA ASN A 217 -4.53 -6.90 -12.19
C ASN A 217 -3.33 -7.56 -11.50
N ASN A 218 -2.17 -7.38 -12.11
CA ASN A 218 -0.88 -7.95 -11.74
C ASN A 218 0.20 -6.87 -11.48
N THR A 219 -0.20 -5.63 -11.21
CA THR A 219 0.70 -4.49 -10.95
C THR A 219 0.49 -3.85 -9.58
N VAL A 220 -0.74 -3.87 -9.05
CA VAL A 220 -1.07 -3.34 -7.72
C VAL A 220 -0.54 -4.29 -6.63
N VAL A 221 0.59 -3.90 -6.03
CA VAL A 221 1.24 -4.59 -4.91
C VAL A 221 0.70 -4.10 -3.55
N SER A 222 0.02 -2.95 -3.51
CA SER A 222 -0.49 -2.35 -2.28
C SER A 222 -1.88 -1.71 -2.45
N LEU A 223 -2.81 -2.08 -1.57
CA LEU A 223 -4.16 -1.51 -1.48
C LEU A 223 -4.44 -1.08 -0.02
N ASP A 224 -4.77 0.21 0.17
CA ASP A 224 -5.31 0.71 1.44
C ASP A 224 -6.80 1.03 1.29
N LEU A 225 -7.63 0.21 1.92
CA LEU A 225 -9.08 0.39 2.07
C LEU A 225 -9.49 0.67 3.53
N GLY A 226 -8.55 0.98 4.42
CA GLY A 226 -8.84 1.21 5.83
C GLY A 226 -9.74 2.43 6.10
N ALA A 227 -10.00 2.72 7.37
CA ALA A 227 -10.57 4.01 7.79
C ALA A 227 -9.66 4.76 8.77
N HIS A 228 -9.85 6.07 8.87
CA HIS A 228 -9.24 6.95 9.86
C HIS A 228 -10.33 7.46 10.82
N SER A 229 -10.05 7.49 12.12
CA SER A 229 -11.01 7.93 13.13
C SER A 229 -11.42 9.40 12.92
N GLY A 230 -12.71 9.66 12.75
CA GLY A 230 -13.26 11.02 12.58
C GLY A 230 -13.44 11.47 11.14
N ILE A 231 -13.17 10.62 10.15
CA ILE A 231 -13.45 10.84 8.72
C ILE A 231 -14.38 9.71 8.23
N ASN A 232 -15.17 9.94 7.18
CA ASN A 232 -16.05 8.93 6.54
C ASN A 232 -15.32 7.59 6.38
N GLY A 233 -15.71 6.57 7.15
CA GLY A 233 -15.06 5.26 7.09
C GLY A 233 -15.47 4.47 5.87
N ASN A 234 -14.64 3.52 5.44
CA ASN A 234 -15.09 2.49 4.52
C ASN A 234 -15.86 1.41 5.30
N HIS A 235 -16.85 0.80 4.66
CA HIS A 235 -17.72 -0.23 5.21
C HIS A 235 -17.87 -1.38 4.20
N ILE A 236 -16.73 -1.98 3.86
CA ILE A 236 -16.61 -3.14 2.95
C ILE A 236 -17.45 -4.34 3.44
N ALA A 237 -17.72 -4.42 4.75
CA ALA A 237 -18.61 -5.39 5.39
C ALA A 237 -18.25 -6.86 5.08
N THR A 238 -19.20 -7.77 5.25
CA THR A 238 -19.02 -9.22 5.07
C THR A 238 -18.89 -9.64 3.61
N GLU A 239 -19.69 -9.03 2.73
CA GLU A 239 -19.86 -9.36 1.32
C GLU A 239 -18.67 -8.86 0.49
N GLY A 240 -18.13 -7.69 0.82
CA GLY A 240 -16.85 -7.24 0.28
C GLY A 240 -15.68 -8.07 0.80
N ALA A 241 -15.71 -8.52 2.06
CA ALA A 241 -14.69 -9.43 2.60
C ALA A 241 -14.68 -10.80 1.91
N GLU A 242 -15.84 -11.34 1.55
CA GLU A 242 -15.95 -12.57 0.75
C GLU A 242 -15.24 -12.41 -0.61
N ALA A 243 -15.55 -11.34 -1.35
CA ALA A 243 -14.91 -11.07 -2.64
C ALA A 243 -13.39 -10.85 -2.51
N ILE A 244 -12.93 -10.20 -1.44
CA ILE A 244 -11.50 -10.02 -1.16
C ILE A 244 -10.84 -11.36 -0.79
N GLY A 245 -11.50 -12.24 -0.04
CA GLY A 245 -11.02 -13.59 0.24
C GLY A 245 -10.84 -14.44 -1.03
N VAL A 246 -11.82 -14.40 -1.93
CA VAL A 246 -11.72 -15.04 -3.26
C VAL A 246 -10.56 -14.45 -4.07
N MET A 247 -10.38 -13.12 -4.04
CA MET A 247 -9.27 -12.44 -4.71
C MET A 247 -7.91 -12.86 -4.13
N LEU A 248 -7.75 -12.91 -2.81
CA LEU A 248 -6.50 -13.32 -2.13
C LEU A 248 -6.09 -14.75 -2.44
N ARG A 249 -7.04 -15.67 -2.65
CA ARG A 249 -6.73 -17.05 -3.03
C ARG A 249 -6.01 -17.13 -4.38
N ALA A 250 -6.42 -16.30 -5.34
CA ALA A 250 -5.92 -16.31 -6.72
C ALA A 250 -4.78 -15.30 -6.99
N ASN A 251 -4.87 -14.08 -6.47
CA ASN A 251 -3.87 -13.04 -6.69
C ASN A 251 -2.60 -13.33 -5.87
N LYS A 252 -1.44 -13.35 -6.54
CA LYS A 252 -0.11 -13.57 -5.94
C LYS A 252 0.83 -12.36 -6.10
N VAL A 253 0.29 -11.18 -6.34
CA VAL A 253 1.02 -9.89 -6.50
C VAL A 253 0.77 -8.95 -5.32
N LEU A 254 -0.46 -8.90 -4.80
CA LEU A 254 -0.81 -8.06 -3.67
C LEU A 254 -0.01 -8.49 -2.44
N SER A 255 0.79 -7.56 -1.91
CA SER A 255 1.70 -7.80 -0.78
C SER A 255 1.41 -6.93 0.45
N HIS A 256 0.68 -5.83 0.28
CA HIS A 256 0.24 -4.95 1.36
C HIS A 256 -1.27 -4.72 1.26
N LEU A 257 -2.01 -5.11 2.30
CA LEU A 257 -3.47 -4.97 2.35
C LEU A 257 -3.90 -4.36 3.70
N ASN A 258 -4.46 -3.16 3.65
CA ASN A 258 -5.07 -2.52 4.81
C ASN A 258 -6.61 -2.54 4.66
N LEU A 259 -7.27 -3.25 5.57
CA LEU A 259 -8.72 -3.33 5.74
C LEU A 259 -9.14 -2.85 7.15
N SER A 260 -8.31 -2.05 7.83
CA SER A 260 -8.62 -1.57 9.18
C SER A 260 -9.94 -0.79 9.24
N SER A 261 -10.77 -1.04 10.28
CA SER A 261 -12.02 -0.31 10.53
C SER A 261 -13.06 -0.38 9.39
N ASN A 262 -13.22 -1.56 8.78
CA ASN A 262 -14.17 -1.83 7.69
C ASN A 262 -15.44 -2.59 8.11
N GLY A 263 -15.54 -3.02 9.37
CA GLY A 263 -16.71 -3.72 9.91
C GLY A 263 -16.82 -5.18 9.49
N LEU A 264 -15.69 -5.85 9.18
CA LEU A 264 -15.69 -7.23 8.65
C LEU A 264 -16.35 -8.26 9.59
N GLY A 265 -16.21 -8.06 10.92
CA GLY A 265 -16.71 -8.99 11.93
C GLY A 265 -16.09 -10.39 11.85
N VAL A 266 -16.71 -11.35 12.54
CA VAL A 266 -16.26 -12.76 12.57
C VAL A 266 -16.38 -13.42 11.19
N SER A 267 -17.51 -13.26 10.52
CA SER A 267 -17.77 -13.91 9.22
C SER A 267 -16.85 -13.35 8.12
N GLY A 268 -16.67 -12.03 8.07
CA GLY A 268 -15.82 -11.39 7.07
C GLY A 268 -14.35 -11.81 7.21
N VAL A 269 -13.82 -11.87 8.43
CA VAL A 269 -12.44 -12.35 8.61
C VAL A 269 -12.30 -13.83 8.29
N SER A 270 -13.31 -14.68 8.53
CA SER A 270 -13.26 -16.09 8.09
C SER A 270 -13.08 -16.24 6.58
N PHE A 271 -13.70 -15.37 5.77
CA PHE A 271 -13.45 -15.35 4.32
C PHE A 271 -12.06 -14.85 3.95
N ILE A 272 -11.58 -13.77 4.59
CA ILE A 272 -10.20 -13.26 4.39
C ILE A 272 -9.17 -14.34 4.74
N VAL A 273 -9.33 -15.01 5.88
CA VAL A 273 -8.48 -16.13 6.35
C VAL A 273 -8.52 -17.30 5.36
N GLY A 274 -9.70 -17.70 4.87
CA GLY A 274 -9.83 -18.70 3.82
C GLY A 274 -9.27 -18.28 2.44
N GLY A 275 -8.95 -17.00 2.25
CA GLY A 275 -8.19 -16.48 1.10
C GLY A 275 -6.69 -16.37 1.34
N LEU A 276 -6.26 -16.28 2.61
CA LEU A 276 -4.86 -16.21 3.04
C LEU A 276 -4.21 -17.59 3.19
N ASP A 277 -5.00 -18.63 3.44
CA ASP A 277 -4.57 -20.04 3.39
C ASP A 277 -3.92 -20.34 2.02
N GLY A 278 -2.62 -20.65 2.01
CA GLY A 278 -1.81 -20.79 0.79
C GLY A 278 -1.56 -19.47 0.02
N ASN A 279 -1.65 -18.30 0.67
CA ASN A 279 -1.19 -17.04 0.11
C ASN A 279 0.20 -16.65 0.66
N CYS A 280 1.19 -16.71 -0.24
CA CYS A 280 2.58 -16.33 0.04
C CYS A 280 2.96 -14.93 -0.49
N SER A 281 2.00 -14.13 -1.00
CA SER A 281 2.27 -12.78 -1.51
C SER A 281 2.06 -11.70 -0.46
N VAL A 282 1.00 -11.80 0.36
CA VAL A 282 0.68 -10.86 1.43
C VAL A 282 1.73 -10.93 2.54
N LYS A 283 2.49 -9.85 2.69
CA LYS A 283 3.49 -9.66 3.76
C LYS A 283 3.00 -8.70 4.84
N HIS A 284 2.20 -7.71 4.45
CA HIS A 284 1.63 -6.71 5.37
C HIS A 284 0.11 -6.81 5.36
N LEU A 285 -0.47 -7.13 6.51
CA LEU A 285 -1.91 -7.24 6.71
C LEU A 285 -2.36 -6.40 7.91
N ASP A 286 -3.19 -5.39 7.66
CA ASP A 286 -3.88 -4.65 8.72
C ASP A 286 -5.38 -4.95 8.66
N ILE A 287 -5.89 -5.66 9.68
CA ILE A 287 -7.32 -5.93 9.89
C ILE A 287 -7.76 -5.43 11.27
N SER A 288 -7.12 -4.37 11.78
CA SER A 288 -7.47 -3.70 13.05
C SER A 288 -8.89 -3.12 13.05
N VAL A 289 -9.50 -2.93 14.22
CA VAL A 289 -10.79 -2.25 14.42
C VAL A 289 -11.97 -2.91 13.67
N ASN A 290 -11.92 -4.22 13.45
CA ASN A 290 -12.92 -4.99 12.71
C ASN A 290 -13.81 -5.91 13.58
N ASN A 291 -13.66 -5.85 14.92
CA ASN A 291 -14.47 -6.60 15.88
C ASN A 291 -14.44 -8.13 15.63
N LEU A 292 -13.24 -8.67 15.47
CA LEU A 292 -13.02 -10.09 15.15
C LEU A 292 -13.38 -11.04 16.31
N GLY A 293 -13.25 -10.55 17.55
CA GLY A 293 -13.48 -11.31 18.76
C GLY A 293 -12.56 -12.53 18.91
N TYR A 294 -12.85 -13.36 19.92
CA TYR A 294 -12.16 -14.64 20.11
C TYR A 294 -12.29 -15.57 18.89
N ALA A 295 -13.48 -15.61 18.27
CA ALA A 295 -13.79 -16.51 17.17
C ALA A 295 -12.98 -16.21 15.90
N GLY A 296 -12.86 -14.94 15.50
CA GLY A 296 -12.08 -14.54 14.33
C GLY A 296 -10.58 -14.80 14.51
N ILE A 297 -10.04 -14.58 15.72
CA ILE A 297 -8.64 -14.92 16.03
C ILE A 297 -8.41 -16.43 16.08
N LYS A 298 -9.38 -17.23 16.56
CA LYS A 298 -9.32 -18.70 16.50
C LYS A 298 -9.26 -19.21 15.05
N ALA A 299 -9.93 -18.54 14.11
CA ALA A 299 -9.84 -18.87 12.68
C ALA A 299 -8.49 -18.43 12.06
N LEU A 300 -8.02 -17.22 12.38
CA LEU A 300 -6.76 -16.67 11.86
C LEU A 300 -5.51 -17.45 12.33
N ALA A 301 -5.49 -17.87 13.60
CA ALA A 301 -4.30 -18.42 14.25
C ALA A 301 -3.59 -19.56 13.46
N PRO A 302 -4.26 -20.65 13.02
CA PRO A 302 -3.59 -21.72 12.27
C PRO A 302 -3.10 -21.30 10.88
N VAL A 303 -3.72 -20.29 10.25
CA VAL A 303 -3.31 -19.86 8.90
C VAL A 303 -1.98 -19.11 8.92
N LEU A 304 -1.55 -18.54 10.06
CA LEU A 304 -0.30 -17.79 10.15
C LEU A 304 0.93 -18.62 9.73
N GLU A 305 0.98 -19.89 10.13
CA GLU A 305 2.00 -20.88 9.75
C GLU A 305 2.18 -20.95 8.21
N THR A 306 1.06 -21.07 7.49
CA THR A 306 1.00 -21.21 6.03
C THR A 306 1.33 -19.94 5.24
N THR A 307 1.32 -18.76 5.88
CA THR A 307 1.42 -17.45 5.20
C THR A 307 2.85 -16.91 5.14
N CYS A 308 3.04 -15.85 4.35
CA CYS A 308 4.25 -15.03 4.34
C CYS A 308 4.10 -13.68 5.08
N ILE A 309 3.16 -13.57 6.02
CA ILE A 309 2.90 -12.31 6.74
C ILE A 309 4.06 -11.99 7.69
N THR A 310 4.83 -10.94 7.38
CA THR A 310 5.88 -10.41 8.27
C THR A 310 5.37 -9.25 9.13
N HIS A 311 4.29 -8.58 8.72
CA HIS A 311 3.69 -7.44 9.43
C HIS A 311 2.19 -7.64 9.62
N LEU A 312 1.77 -7.89 10.86
CA LEU A 312 0.38 -8.15 11.23
C LEU A 312 -0.16 -7.10 12.21
N SER A 313 -1.28 -6.47 11.86
CA SER A 313 -1.99 -5.54 12.75
C SER A 313 -3.42 -6.01 13.04
N LEU A 314 -3.67 -6.23 14.33
CA LEU A 314 -4.89 -6.76 14.93
C LEU A 314 -5.43 -5.83 16.03
N GLN A 315 -5.05 -4.56 16.03
CA GLN A 315 -5.40 -3.58 17.06
C GLN A 315 -6.91 -3.41 17.20
N ARG A 316 -7.42 -3.30 18.43
CA ARG A 316 -8.85 -3.03 18.72
C ARG A 316 -9.82 -4.05 18.10
N ASN A 317 -9.55 -5.34 18.28
CA ASN A 317 -10.38 -6.43 17.78
C ASN A 317 -11.08 -7.25 18.87
N SER A 318 -10.97 -6.84 20.16
CA SER A 318 -11.64 -7.44 21.32
C SER A 318 -11.53 -8.97 21.40
N MET A 319 -10.34 -9.49 21.10
CA MET A 319 -10.08 -10.93 21.12
C MET A 319 -10.02 -11.53 22.54
N GLY A 320 -9.74 -10.69 23.54
CA GLY A 320 -9.60 -11.07 24.94
C GLY A 320 -8.39 -11.96 25.22
N ASP A 321 -8.12 -12.20 26.51
CA ASP A 321 -6.97 -12.99 26.96
C ASP A 321 -6.97 -14.45 26.45
N ASN A 322 -8.14 -15.02 26.15
CA ASN A 322 -8.22 -16.34 25.49
C ASN A 322 -7.81 -16.28 24.01
N GLY A 323 -8.09 -15.17 23.30
CA GLY A 323 -7.72 -14.98 21.91
C GLY A 323 -6.23 -14.75 21.76
N GLY A 324 -5.65 -13.88 22.60
CA GLY A 324 -4.20 -13.67 22.65
C GLY A 324 -3.42 -14.95 23.01
N MET A 325 -3.92 -15.74 23.97
CA MET A 325 -3.33 -17.04 24.29
C MET A 325 -3.31 -18.01 23.08
N VAL A 326 -4.40 -18.09 22.31
CA VAL A 326 -4.46 -18.93 21.10
C VAL A 326 -3.52 -18.40 20.01
N LEU A 327 -3.48 -17.08 19.81
CA LEU A 327 -2.61 -16.44 18.83
C LEU A 327 -1.13 -16.68 19.13
N PHE A 328 -0.66 -16.41 20.36
CA PHE A 328 0.73 -16.65 20.73
C PHE A 328 1.09 -18.14 20.82
N LYS A 329 0.12 -19.05 21.04
CA LYS A 329 0.35 -20.49 20.91
C LYS A 329 0.64 -20.87 19.46
N ALA A 330 -0.19 -20.45 18.50
CA ALA A 330 0.04 -20.74 17.08
C ALA A 330 1.33 -20.08 16.55
N ILE A 331 1.69 -18.89 17.03
CA ILE A 331 2.99 -18.26 16.70
C ILE A 331 4.15 -19.07 17.30
N ALA A 332 4.02 -19.64 18.50
CA ALA A 332 5.06 -20.52 19.06
C ALA A 332 5.21 -21.81 18.26
N GLU A 333 4.09 -22.44 17.87
CA GLU A 333 4.09 -23.64 17.03
C GLU A 333 4.75 -23.37 15.67
N ALA A 334 4.36 -22.29 14.97
CA ALA A 334 5.02 -21.88 13.73
C ALA A 334 6.52 -21.56 13.88
N ILE A 335 7.00 -21.10 15.05
CA ILE A 335 8.44 -20.92 15.32
C ILE A 335 9.14 -22.27 15.55
N GLU A 336 8.48 -23.21 16.24
CA GLU A 336 8.99 -24.57 16.47
C GLU A 336 9.11 -25.37 15.17
N ASP A 337 8.19 -25.17 14.21
CA ASP A 337 8.23 -25.72 12.84
C ASP A 337 9.17 -24.95 11.89
N GLY A 338 9.80 -23.85 12.34
CA GLY A 338 10.83 -23.10 11.62
C GLY A 338 10.35 -21.88 10.80
N GLU A 339 9.05 -21.59 10.81
CA GLU A 339 8.39 -20.52 10.05
C GLU A 339 8.33 -19.18 10.82
N ASP A 340 9.41 -18.83 11.52
CA ASP A 340 9.61 -17.55 12.24
C ASP A 340 9.75 -16.37 11.26
N LYS A 341 8.62 -15.92 10.68
CA LYS A 341 8.55 -14.84 9.68
C LYS A 341 8.14 -13.47 10.24
N LEU A 342 7.55 -13.42 11.44
CA LEU A 342 6.78 -12.27 11.91
C LEU A 342 7.68 -11.17 12.53
N GLU A 343 7.95 -10.12 11.78
CA GLU A 343 8.82 -8.99 12.18
C GLU A 343 8.08 -7.90 12.99
N TYR A 344 6.78 -7.69 12.72
CA TYR A 344 5.94 -6.68 13.35
C TYR A 344 4.59 -7.27 13.77
N LEU A 345 4.24 -7.11 15.04
CA LEU A 345 2.94 -7.53 15.59
C LEU A 345 2.30 -6.39 16.40
N ASN A 346 1.11 -5.96 15.98
CA ASN A 346 0.31 -4.95 16.68
C ASN A 346 -0.97 -5.54 17.25
N LEU A 347 -1.06 -5.55 18.59
CA LEU A 347 -2.14 -6.10 19.39
C LEU A 347 -2.71 -5.09 20.39
N GLU A 348 -2.54 -3.79 20.15
CA GLU A 348 -3.06 -2.75 21.06
C GLU A 348 -4.59 -2.82 21.23
N VAL A 349 -5.10 -2.48 22.43
CA VAL A 349 -6.55 -2.41 22.73
C VAL A 349 -7.30 -3.75 22.52
N ASN A 350 -6.80 -4.87 23.03
CA ASN A 350 -7.36 -6.21 22.77
C ASN A 350 -7.81 -7.01 24.01
N GLU A 351 -7.85 -6.38 25.18
CA GLU A 351 -8.29 -7.00 26.45
C GLU A 351 -7.42 -8.22 26.83
N LEU A 352 -6.13 -8.15 26.51
CA LEU A 352 -5.11 -9.17 26.80
C LEU A 352 -4.68 -9.12 28.27
N GLY A 353 -4.33 -10.28 28.85
CA GLY A 353 -4.01 -10.43 30.27
C GLY A 353 -3.00 -11.55 30.55
N GLU A 354 -3.23 -12.33 31.60
CA GLU A 354 -2.23 -13.26 32.14
C GLU A 354 -1.96 -14.49 31.25
N LYS A 355 -2.99 -15.07 30.61
CA LYS A 355 -2.80 -16.24 29.72
C LYS A 355 -2.00 -15.84 28.49
N THR A 356 -2.29 -14.67 27.94
CA THR A 356 -1.56 -14.08 26.82
C THR A 356 -0.11 -13.82 27.20
N ALA A 357 0.15 -13.22 28.37
CA ALA A 357 1.52 -12.96 28.84
C ALA A 357 2.36 -14.25 28.99
N LYS A 358 1.76 -15.33 29.51
CA LYS A 358 2.42 -16.65 29.63
C LYS A 358 2.71 -17.32 28.28
N ALA A 359 1.80 -17.19 27.31
CA ALA A 359 2.05 -17.69 25.95
C ALA A 359 3.13 -16.86 25.23
N MET A 360 3.04 -15.54 25.35
CA MET A 360 3.98 -14.56 24.77
C MET A 360 5.41 -14.74 25.28
N GLN A 361 5.61 -15.16 26.53
CA GLN A 361 6.94 -15.44 27.10
C GLN A 361 7.74 -16.41 26.21
N ARG A 362 7.12 -17.51 25.76
CA ARG A 362 7.77 -18.51 24.89
C ARG A 362 8.15 -17.92 23.53
N VAL A 363 7.23 -17.18 22.92
CA VAL A 363 7.47 -16.50 21.63
C VAL A 363 8.58 -15.46 21.76
N LEU A 364 8.69 -14.76 22.89
CA LEU A 364 9.80 -13.83 23.14
C LEU A 364 11.13 -14.55 23.37
N SER A 365 11.17 -15.66 24.11
CA SER A 365 12.40 -16.44 24.27
C SER A 365 12.91 -17.03 22.94
N SER A 366 12.00 -17.50 22.08
CA SER A 366 12.36 -18.23 20.84
C SER A 366 12.45 -17.39 19.56
N SER A 367 11.62 -16.35 19.37
CA SER A 367 11.55 -15.64 18.08
C SER A 367 12.81 -14.81 17.79
N THR A 368 13.32 -15.03 16.58
CA THR A 368 14.44 -14.30 15.99
C THR A 368 13.99 -13.24 15.00
N ALA A 369 12.82 -13.40 14.36
CA ALA A 369 12.26 -12.45 13.42
C ALA A 369 11.68 -11.21 14.10
N LEU A 370 10.93 -11.36 15.21
CA LEU A 370 10.15 -10.25 15.78
C LEU A 370 11.01 -9.06 16.22
N LYS A 371 10.85 -7.92 15.53
CA LYS A 371 11.56 -6.66 15.79
C LYS A 371 10.70 -5.66 16.54
N THR A 372 9.38 -5.64 16.29
CA THR A 372 8.45 -4.69 16.90
C THR A 372 7.21 -5.38 17.44
N LEU A 373 6.94 -5.18 18.73
CA LEU A 373 5.77 -5.71 19.42
C LEU A 373 4.98 -4.58 20.11
N ARG A 374 3.74 -4.34 19.66
CA ARG A 374 2.83 -3.36 20.27
C ARG A 374 1.72 -4.03 21.05
N LEU A 375 1.63 -3.68 22.33
CA LEU A 375 0.76 -4.30 23.32
C LEU A 375 0.00 -3.27 24.17
N SER A 376 0.13 -1.97 23.88
CA SER A 376 -0.52 -0.87 24.61
C SER A 376 -2.03 -1.06 24.82
N TYR A 377 -2.58 -0.51 25.90
CA TYR A 377 -4.00 -0.60 26.30
C TYR A 377 -4.49 -2.05 26.49
N ASN A 378 -3.72 -2.86 27.23
CA ASN A 378 -4.08 -4.24 27.60
C ASN A 378 -3.80 -4.49 29.08
N SER A 379 -4.68 -5.21 29.79
CA SER A 379 -4.64 -5.34 31.25
C SER A 379 -3.71 -6.45 31.75
N PHE A 380 -2.42 -6.36 31.41
CA PHE A 380 -1.42 -7.30 31.92
C PHE A 380 -1.17 -7.14 33.43
N GLY A 381 -0.99 -5.90 33.90
CA GLY A 381 -0.65 -5.64 35.31
C GLY A 381 0.53 -6.50 35.78
N GLY A 382 0.33 -7.25 36.87
CA GLY A 382 1.34 -8.15 37.45
C GLY A 382 1.74 -9.35 36.57
N ALA A 383 1.01 -9.63 35.49
CA ALA A 383 1.43 -10.60 34.49
C ALA A 383 2.55 -10.09 33.56
N SER A 384 2.85 -8.78 33.59
CA SER A 384 3.96 -8.19 32.83
C SER A 384 5.32 -8.83 33.11
N LYS A 385 5.50 -9.46 34.28
CA LYS A 385 6.70 -10.25 34.61
C LYS A 385 7.02 -11.32 33.55
N TYR A 386 6.03 -12.01 32.99
CA TYR A 386 6.25 -13.07 31.99
C TYR A 386 6.76 -12.49 30.66
N ILE A 387 6.30 -11.28 30.31
CA ILE A 387 6.78 -10.50 29.16
C ILE A 387 8.23 -10.05 29.41
N MET A 388 8.54 -9.62 30.64
CA MET A 388 9.90 -9.21 31.04
C MET A 388 10.88 -10.39 31.10
N GLU A 389 10.44 -11.56 31.57
CA GLU A 389 11.23 -12.80 31.59
C GLU A 389 11.63 -13.22 30.16
N GLY A 390 10.68 -13.29 29.22
CA GLY A 390 11.00 -13.59 27.80
C GLY A 390 11.84 -12.49 27.13
N LEU A 391 11.64 -11.22 27.48
CA LEU A 391 12.46 -10.10 27.01
C LEU A 391 13.92 -10.17 27.50
N ALA A 392 14.17 -10.73 28.69
CA ALA A 392 15.52 -10.88 29.23
C ALA A 392 16.37 -11.86 28.40
N GLU A 393 15.74 -12.86 27.79
CA GLU A 393 16.38 -13.89 26.95
C GLU A 393 16.46 -13.46 25.47
N ASN A 394 15.48 -12.70 24.98
CA ASN A 394 15.38 -12.27 23.59
C ASN A 394 16.57 -11.40 23.13
N LYS A 395 17.07 -11.62 21.91
CA LYS A 395 18.23 -10.92 21.32
C LYS A 395 17.93 -10.15 20.03
N TYR A 396 16.66 -10.01 19.66
CA TYR A 396 16.24 -9.58 18.31
C TYR A 396 15.21 -8.45 18.30
N LEU A 397 14.34 -8.39 19.31
CA LEU A 397 13.34 -7.35 19.49
C LEU A 397 14.02 -5.99 19.68
N ARG A 398 13.56 -4.99 18.93
CA ARG A 398 14.06 -3.61 18.94
C ARG A 398 13.09 -2.64 19.60
N SER A 399 11.79 -2.89 19.47
CA SER A 399 10.74 -1.97 19.93
C SER A 399 9.63 -2.70 20.67
N LEU A 400 9.37 -2.31 21.92
CA LEU A 400 8.30 -2.84 22.77
C LEU A 400 7.43 -1.71 23.31
N PHE A 401 6.13 -1.77 23.03
CA PHE A 401 5.16 -0.75 23.46
C PHE A 401 4.15 -1.35 24.45
N LEU A 402 4.20 -0.87 25.69
CA LEU A 402 3.40 -1.30 26.84
C LEU A 402 2.71 -0.08 27.51
N SER A 403 2.25 0.89 26.72
CA SER A 403 1.55 2.07 27.25
C SER A 403 0.16 1.70 27.78
N PHE A 404 -0.29 2.25 28.89
CA PHE A 404 -1.59 1.88 29.51
C PHE A 404 -1.75 0.36 29.79
N CYS A 405 -0.66 -0.35 30.11
CA CYS A 405 -0.67 -1.80 30.36
C CYS A 405 -0.94 -2.22 31.81
N GLU A 406 -1.49 -1.31 32.62
CA GLU A 406 -1.76 -1.48 34.05
C GLU A 406 -0.54 -1.79 34.95
N ILE A 407 0.70 -1.73 34.41
CA ILE A 407 1.95 -2.09 35.09
C ILE A 407 2.14 -1.22 36.34
N ARG A 408 2.47 -1.84 37.47
CA ARG A 408 2.43 -1.22 38.81
C ARG A 408 3.81 -1.14 39.44
N GLU A 409 3.87 -0.46 40.58
CA GLU A 409 5.10 -0.23 41.34
C GLU A 409 5.87 -1.53 41.71
N ALA A 410 5.16 -2.62 41.98
CA ALA A 410 5.77 -3.94 42.26
C ALA A 410 6.44 -4.58 41.01
N ASP A 411 5.92 -4.28 39.82
CA ASP A 411 6.34 -4.92 38.56
C ASP A 411 7.65 -4.31 38.03
N GLY A 412 8.02 -3.12 38.49
CA GLY A 412 9.24 -2.42 38.09
C GLY A 412 10.53 -3.18 38.40
N ALA A 413 10.51 -4.12 39.37
CA ALA A 413 11.62 -5.03 39.62
C ALA A 413 11.86 -6.00 38.45
N ALA A 414 10.80 -6.55 37.85
CA ALA A 414 10.90 -7.41 36.68
C ALA A 414 11.35 -6.61 35.44
N VAL A 415 10.83 -5.39 35.27
CA VAL A 415 11.28 -4.48 34.20
C VAL A 415 12.78 -4.14 34.35
N GLY A 416 13.24 -3.87 35.56
CA GLY A 416 14.66 -3.64 35.86
C GLY A 416 15.54 -4.85 35.57
N ALA A 417 15.09 -6.06 35.95
CA ALA A 417 15.81 -7.31 35.64
C ALA A 417 15.95 -7.51 34.12
N ALA A 418 14.85 -7.37 33.37
CA ALA A 418 14.86 -7.49 31.91
C ALA A 418 15.75 -6.45 31.24
N LEU A 419 15.72 -5.19 31.68
CA LEU A 419 16.61 -4.13 31.19
C LEU A 419 18.08 -4.31 31.60
N THR A 420 18.37 -5.14 32.61
CA THR A 420 19.75 -5.44 33.01
C THR A 420 20.35 -6.55 32.15
N ALA A 421 19.55 -7.55 31.78
CA ALA A 421 19.96 -8.64 30.89
C ALA A 421 19.92 -8.27 29.40
N ASN A 422 18.85 -7.61 28.95
CA ASN A 422 18.63 -7.28 27.55
C ASN A 422 19.49 -6.08 27.12
N SER A 423 20.26 -6.26 26.03
CA SER A 423 21.08 -5.22 25.40
C SER A 423 20.73 -4.98 23.93
N THR A 424 19.57 -5.47 23.48
CA THR A 424 19.17 -5.47 22.06
C THR A 424 17.94 -4.61 21.78
N LEU A 425 17.08 -4.41 22.79
CA LEU A 425 15.94 -3.49 22.75
C LEU A 425 16.42 -2.04 22.69
N GLN A 426 15.90 -1.28 21.74
CA GLN A 426 16.28 0.11 21.45
C GLN A 426 15.19 1.10 21.87
N HIS A 427 13.91 0.69 21.81
CA HIS A 427 12.76 1.52 22.12
C HIS A 427 11.83 0.80 23.11
N LEU A 428 11.54 1.45 24.25
CA LEU A 428 10.63 0.93 25.27
C LEU A 428 9.62 2.01 25.69
N ASP A 429 8.34 1.74 25.45
CA ASP A 429 7.25 2.58 25.94
C ASP A 429 6.55 1.92 27.14
N LEU A 430 6.64 2.56 28.31
CA LEU A 430 5.97 2.19 29.55
C LEU A 430 5.04 3.32 30.04
N SER A 431 4.62 4.23 29.16
CA SER A 431 3.83 5.40 29.55
C SER A 431 2.42 5.05 30.06
N ASN A 432 1.82 5.98 30.81
CA ASN A 432 0.46 5.86 31.36
C ASN A 432 0.23 4.62 32.26
N ASN A 433 1.30 4.08 32.84
CA ASN A 433 1.27 3.02 33.83
C ASN A 433 1.29 3.59 35.27
N LYS A 434 1.49 2.73 36.26
CA LYS A 434 1.40 3.04 37.69
C LYS A 434 2.71 2.70 38.43
N LEU A 435 3.86 2.91 37.77
CA LEU A 435 5.19 2.54 38.27
C LEU A 435 5.62 3.31 39.54
N LYS A 436 5.20 4.59 39.69
CA LYS A 436 5.59 5.48 40.80
C LYS A 436 7.11 5.48 41.08
N ASP A 437 7.50 5.71 42.33
CA ASP A 437 8.88 5.91 42.77
C ASP A 437 9.66 4.61 42.92
N ALA A 438 9.11 3.53 43.49
CA ALA A 438 9.89 2.30 43.62
C ALA A 438 10.09 1.62 42.25
N GLY A 439 9.06 1.58 41.40
CA GLY A 439 9.18 1.01 40.06
C GLY A 439 10.14 1.80 39.17
N SER A 440 10.12 3.13 39.22
CA SER A 440 11.09 3.96 38.48
C SER A 440 12.51 3.89 39.04
N LYS A 441 12.71 3.65 40.35
CA LYS A 441 14.05 3.35 40.92
C LYS A 441 14.64 2.06 40.37
N CYS A 442 13.86 0.99 40.26
CA CYS A 442 14.33 -0.29 39.68
C CYS A 442 14.75 -0.13 38.21
N ILE A 443 13.98 0.62 37.42
CA ILE A 443 14.32 0.95 36.03
C ILE A 443 15.58 1.83 35.97
N ALA A 444 15.67 2.85 36.84
CA ALA A 444 16.82 3.74 36.92
C ALA A 444 18.13 3.00 37.25
N GLU A 445 18.09 1.99 38.12
CA GLU A 445 19.25 1.17 38.46
C GLU A 445 19.74 0.36 37.24
N ALA A 446 18.82 -0.35 36.56
CA ALA A 446 19.11 -1.10 35.35
C ALA A 446 19.65 -0.22 34.21
N MET A 447 19.13 1.00 34.08
CA MET A 447 19.58 1.96 33.05
C MET A 447 21.01 2.48 33.25
N LYS A 448 21.65 2.26 34.41
CA LYS A 448 23.09 2.53 34.59
C LYS A 448 23.96 1.56 33.81
N THR A 449 23.54 0.30 33.70
CA THR A 449 24.30 -0.80 33.09
C THR A 449 23.80 -1.20 31.70
N ASN A 450 22.54 -0.89 31.35
CA ASN A 450 21.97 -1.14 30.03
C ASN A 450 22.78 -0.43 28.92
N LYS A 451 23.03 -1.17 27.81
CA LYS A 451 23.79 -0.70 26.64
C LYS A 451 23.02 -0.75 25.32
N GLY A 452 21.75 -1.13 25.34
CA GLY A 452 20.91 -1.28 24.14
C GLY A 452 19.95 -0.12 23.91
N LEU A 453 19.38 0.42 24.99
CA LEU A 453 18.22 1.30 24.91
C LEU A 453 18.60 2.72 24.48
N ILE A 454 17.87 3.21 23.47
CA ILE A 454 18.04 4.50 22.80
C ILE A 454 16.90 5.46 23.16
N SER A 455 15.66 4.95 23.28
CA SER A 455 14.47 5.74 23.62
C SER A 455 13.65 5.07 24.72
N LEU A 456 13.32 5.82 25.77
CA LEU A 456 12.57 5.35 26.94
C LEU A 456 11.41 6.31 27.26
N ASN A 457 10.19 5.80 27.27
CA ASN A 457 9.00 6.58 27.62
C ASN A 457 8.42 6.14 28.98
N LEU A 458 8.52 7.03 29.97
CA LEU A 458 7.98 6.92 31.33
C LEU A 458 6.96 8.04 31.63
N SER A 459 6.35 8.65 30.62
CA SER A 459 5.32 9.68 30.83
C SER A 459 4.09 9.13 31.57
N CYS A 460 3.34 9.99 32.25
CA CYS A 460 2.09 9.65 32.95
C CYS A 460 2.19 8.51 33.99
N ASN A 461 3.34 8.29 34.63
CA ASN A 461 3.58 7.15 35.55
C ASN A 461 3.44 7.46 37.05
N LYS A 462 3.05 8.68 37.41
CA LYS A 462 2.98 9.19 38.79
C LYS A 462 4.31 9.12 39.54
N ILE A 463 5.42 9.34 38.82
CA ILE A 463 6.77 9.42 39.38
C ILE A 463 6.91 10.76 40.11
N ALA A 464 7.30 10.74 41.38
CA ALA A 464 7.59 11.91 42.22
C ALA A 464 9.11 12.09 42.39
N ASP A 465 9.54 12.95 43.30
CA ASP A 465 10.96 13.30 43.46
C ASP A 465 11.87 12.15 43.89
N GLY A 466 11.34 11.12 44.57
CA GLY A 466 12.15 9.96 44.95
C GLY A 466 12.53 9.10 43.75
N GLY A 467 11.64 8.96 42.76
CA GLY A 467 11.92 8.33 41.47
C GLY A 467 12.69 9.26 40.52
N GLY A 468 12.28 10.54 40.46
CA GLY A 468 12.95 11.58 39.68
C GLY A 468 14.43 11.75 40.03
N LYS A 469 14.79 11.68 41.31
CA LYS A 469 16.18 11.67 41.78
C LYS A 469 16.98 10.47 41.26
N ALA A 470 16.39 9.28 41.22
CA ALA A 470 17.05 8.09 40.67
C ALA A 470 17.23 8.22 39.15
N ILE A 471 16.25 8.79 38.45
CA ILE A 471 16.32 9.08 37.01
C ILE A 471 17.45 10.07 36.71
N ALA A 472 17.58 11.15 37.47
CA ALA A 472 18.68 12.10 37.33
C ALA A 472 20.06 11.42 37.53
N LEU A 473 20.18 10.56 38.54
CA LEU A 473 21.45 9.89 38.85
C LEU A 473 21.91 8.89 37.77
N PHE A 474 21.01 8.14 37.12
CA PHE A 474 21.44 7.22 36.06
C PHE A 474 21.92 7.95 34.80
N LEU A 475 21.38 9.13 34.49
CA LEU A 475 21.79 9.93 33.33
C LEU A 475 23.27 10.33 33.39
N THR A 476 23.84 10.48 34.58
CA THR A 476 25.27 10.71 34.80
C THR A 476 26.13 9.49 34.40
N SER A 477 25.59 8.27 34.45
CA SER A 477 26.30 7.03 34.10
C SER A 477 26.00 6.50 32.69
N ASN A 478 24.73 6.54 32.24
CA ASN A 478 24.31 5.99 30.96
C ASN A 478 24.92 6.75 29.76
N ARG A 479 25.24 6.02 28.69
CA ARG A 479 25.87 6.55 27.45
C ARG A 479 25.21 6.05 26.16
N THR A 480 23.96 5.59 26.23
CA THR A 480 23.24 5.00 25.08
C THR A 480 21.89 5.66 24.82
N LEU A 481 21.21 6.08 25.89
CA LEU A 481 19.92 6.75 25.80
C LEU A 481 20.08 8.12 25.13
N ARG A 482 19.28 8.32 24.08
CA ARG A 482 19.17 9.57 23.31
C ARG A 482 17.86 10.30 23.56
N GLU A 483 16.80 9.57 23.89
CA GLU A 483 15.46 10.12 24.11
C GLU A 483 14.86 9.63 25.43
N LEU A 484 14.35 10.57 26.24
CA LEU A 484 13.70 10.26 27.52
C LEU A 484 12.42 11.09 27.70
N ASN A 485 11.28 10.43 27.83
CA ASN A 485 10.00 11.09 28.08
C ASN A 485 9.51 10.88 29.52
N LEU A 486 9.39 11.98 30.27
CA LEU A 486 8.96 12.07 31.66
C LEU A 486 7.71 12.96 31.82
N ARG A 487 7.03 13.30 30.72
CA ARG A 487 5.88 14.21 30.69
C ARG A 487 4.73 13.76 31.62
N ARG A 488 4.00 14.71 32.22
CA ARG A 488 2.85 14.44 33.12
C ARG A 488 3.18 13.48 34.27
N ASN A 489 4.28 13.75 34.98
CA ASN A 489 4.61 13.09 36.24
C ASN A 489 4.44 14.09 37.40
N CYS A 490 4.81 13.67 38.62
CA CYS A 490 4.59 14.39 39.87
C CYS A 490 5.90 14.92 40.48
N MET A 491 6.92 15.17 39.64
CA MET A 491 8.23 15.65 40.08
C MET A 491 8.18 17.17 40.31
N SER A 492 8.84 17.63 41.38
CA SER A 492 8.97 19.05 41.73
C SER A 492 10.26 19.66 41.18
N ASN A 493 10.38 20.97 41.36
CA ASN A 493 11.55 21.72 40.94
C ASN A 493 12.86 21.24 41.60
N ALA A 494 12.83 20.55 42.75
CA ALA A 494 14.03 19.96 43.34
C ALA A 494 14.64 18.87 42.43
N THR A 495 13.79 18.03 41.83
CA THR A 495 14.21 17.11 40.75
C THR A 495 14.61 17.87 39.49
N GLY A 496 13.90 18.94 39.15
CA GLY A 496 14.24 19.79 38.00
C GLY A 496 15.64 20.43 38.11
N GLU A 497 16.04 20.90 39.28
CA GLU A 497 17.39 21.45 39.49
C GLU A 497 18.45 20.33 39.46
N LEU A 498 18.20 19.18 40.11
CA LEU A 498 19.12 18.03 40.07
C LEU A 498 19.30 17.45 38.65
N LEU A 499 18.23 17.37 37.85
CA LEU A 499 18.30 16.94 36.45
C LEU A 499 19.22 17.86 35.64
N ASP A 500 19.26 19.16 35.92
CA ASP A 500 20.12 20.08 35.18
C ASP A 500 21.60 19.84 35.47
N ASP A 501 21.94 19.70 36.76
CA ASP A 501 23.32 19.42 37.17
C ASP A 501 23.83 18.09 36.64
N GLN A 502 23.01 17.03 36.67
CA GLN A 502 23.39 15.71 36.15
C GLN A 502 23.47 15.69 34.60
N LEU A 503 22.53 16.34 33.90
CA LEU A 503 22.52 16.38 32.43
C LEU A 503 23.74 17.10 31.83
N ARG A 504 24.32 18.09 32.53
CA ARG A 504 25.50 18.81 32.03
C ARG A 504 26.66 17.88 31.68
N GLY A 505 26.85 16.81 32.48
CA GLY A 505 27.85 15.76 32.26
C GLY A 505 27.43 14.67 31.27
N ASN A 506 26.13 14.54 30.96
CA ASN A 506 25.66 13.64 29.92
C ASN A 506 25.88 14.25 28.52
N MET A 507 26.41 13.45 27.58
CA MET A 507 26.68 13.88 26.20
C MET A 507 25.83 13.16 25.15
N THR A 508 24.96 12.24 25.54
CA THR A 508 24.28 11.29 24.64
C THR A 508 22.78 11.53 24.53
N LEU A 509 22.15 12.08 25.57
CA LEU A 509 20.74 12.45 25.56
C LEU A 509 20.55 13.70 24.69
N GLU A 510 19.77 13.56 23.62
CA GLU A 510 19.46 14.58 22.61
C GLU A 510 18.08 15.21 22.84
N LYS A 511 17.12 14.43 23.37
CA LYS A 511 15.74 14.87 23.60
C LYS A 511 15.27 14.42 24.99
N MET A 512 14.76 15.36 25.79
CA MET A 512 14.05 15.05 27.02
C MET A 512 12.74 15.84 27.09
N ASN A 513 11.65 15.16 27.42
CA ASN A 513 10.33 15.80 27.58
C ASN A 513 9.88 15.71 29.05
N VAL A 514 9.94 16.83 29.76
CA VAL A 514 9.54 16.97 31.17
C VAL A 514 8.28 17.83 31.35
N GLY A 515 7.57 18.17 30.27
CA GLY A 515 6.39 19.03 30.35
C GLY A 515 5.30 18.48 31.28
N PHE A 516 4.52 19.36 31.91
CA PHE A 516 3.51 18.99 32.91
C PHE A 516 4.12 18.25 34.14
N ASN A 517 5.30 18.69 34.59
CA ASN A 517 5.83 18.50 35.95
C ASN A 517 5.97 19.90 36.58
N ASP A 518 6.14 19.99 37.90
CA ASP A 518 6.27 21.26 38.62
C ASP A 518 7.72 21.80 38.58
N PHE A 519 8.24 22.08 37.38
CA PHE A 519 9.61 22.55 37.16
C PHE A 519 9.63 24.05 36.86
N ARG A 520 10.51 24.81 37.53
CA ARG A 520 10.68 26.25 37.23
C ARG A 520 11.29 26.43 35.84
N TYR A 521 10.92 27.55 35.20
CA TYR A 521 11.39 27.92 33.87
C TYR A 521 12.92 27.94 33.72
N LYS A 522 13.67 28.32 34.78
CA LYS A 522 15.14 28.32 34.79
C LYS A 522 15.72 26.93 34.48
N SER A 523 15.25 25.89 35.16
CA SER A 523 15.73 24.51 34.98
C SER A 523 15.36 23.99 33.58
N LEU A 524 14.15 24.31 33.10
CA LEU A 524 13.70 23.98 31.75
C LEU A 524 14.56 24.60 30.64
N ILE A 525 15.11 25.81 30.84
CA ILE A 525 16.09 26.42 29.92
C ILE A 525 17.41 25.65 29.93
N GLY A 526 17.96 25.36 31.13
CA GLY A 526 19.24 24.64 31.26
C GLY A 526 19.20 23.27 30.58
N HIS A 527 18.09 22.54 30.75
CA HIS A 527 17.84 21.29 30.06
C HIS A 527 17.87 21.48 28.54
N ARG A 528 17.08 22.43 28.01
CA ARG A 528 16.99 22.70 26.56
C ARG A 528 18.36 23.07 25.96
N ALA A 529 19.14 23.91 26.65
CA ALA A 529 20.48 24.29 26.20
C ALA A 529 21.43 23.07 26.18
N THR A 530 21.41 22.24 27.22
CA THR A 530 22.25 21.05 27.34
C THR A 530 21.89 19.97 26.31
N LEU A 531 20.61 19.76 26.06
CA LEU A 531 20.09 18.83 25.05
C LEU A 531 20.41 19.32 23.62
N ALA A 532 20.23 20.61 23.33
CA ALA A 532 20.59 21.19 22.03
C ALA A 532 22.10 21.08 21.76
N ARG A 533 22.95 21.32 22.77
CA ARG A 533 24.40 21.09 22.72
C ARG A 533 24.75 19.63 22.37
N ASN A 534 24.06 18.67 22.97
CA ASN A 534 24.28 17.24 22.72
C ASN A 534 23.79 16.85 21.31
N ALA A 535 22.59 17.31 20.91
CA ALA A 535 22.03 17.06 19.59
C ALA A 535 22.92 17.60 18.46
N GLU A 536 23.44 18.83 18.58
CA GLU A 536 24.32 19.41 17.55
C GLU A 536 25.70 18.73 17.51
N LYS A 537 26.24 18.28 18.66
CA LYS A 537 27.44 17.42 18.70
C LYS A 537 27.21 16.06 18.02
N ASN A 538 26.11 15.37 18.31
CA ASN A 538 25.81 14.09 17.67
C ASN A 538 25.53 14.27 16.18
N LYS A 539 24.81 15.32 15.79
CA LYS A 539 24.56 15.69 14.38
C LYS A 539 25.87 15.97 13.63
N SER A 540 26.77 16.78 14.17
CA SER A 540 28.08 17.05 13.53
C SER A 540 29.00 15.82 13.44
N LEU A 541 28.86 14.83 14.32
CA LEU A 541 29.61 13.56 14.26
C LEU A 541 28.98 12.49 13.35
N ILE A 542 27.65 12.49 13.20
CA ILE A 542 26.89 11.44 12.50
C ILE A 542 26.55 11.84 11.06
N VAL A 543 26.14 13.09 10.81
CA VAL A 543 25.74 13.55 9.46
C VAL A 543 26.87 13.38 8.42
N PRO A 544 28.16 13.64 8.70
CA PRO A 544 29.22 13.37 7.72
C PRO A 544 29.35 11.89 7.35
N LYS A 545 29.14 10.98 8.32
CA LYS A 545 29.18 9.52 8.08
C LYS A 545 28.00 9.06 7.23
N LEU A 546 26.79 9.48 7.61
CA LEU A 546 25.58 9.18 6.83
C LEU A 546 25.63 9.79 5.43
N LYS A 547 26.24 10.97 5.24
CA LYS A 547 26.46 11.55 3.91
C LYS A 547 27.37 10.68 3.05
N ALA A 548 28.53 10.27 3.55
CA ALA A 548 29.43 9.38 2.83
C ALA A 548 28.78 8.01 2.50
N GLU A 549 27.94 7.50 3.40
CA GLU A 549 27.16 6.27 3.19
C GLU A 549 26.06 6.45 2.13
N ILE A 550 25.34 7.57 2.14
CA ILE A 550 24.35 7.95 1.11
C ILE A 550 25.02 8.17 -0.26
N GLU A 551 26.19 8.83 -0.30
CA GLU A 551 26.97 9.01 -1.52
C GLU A 551 27.41 7.65 -2.10
N GLY A 552 27.86 6.72 -1.25
CA GLY A 552 28.18 5.34 -1.64
C GLY A 552 26.97 4.51 -2.06
N LEU A 553 25.78 4.76 -1.50
CA LEU A 553 24.53 4.15 -1.95
C LEU A 553 24.07 4.73 -3.30
N SER A 554 24.26 6.02 -3.56
CA SER A 554 23.90 6.66 -4.84
C SER A 554 24.72 6.14 -6.02
N PHE A 555 25.92 5.59 -5.77
CA PHE A 555 26.68 4.85 -6.76
C PHE A 555 25.98 3.52 -7.10
N LYS A 556 25.64 2.72 -6.08
CA LYS A 556 24.91 1.45 -6.25
C LYS A 556 23.52 1.60 -6.86
N GLU A 557 22.86 2.74 -6.64
CA GLU A 557 21.58 3.07 -7.27
C GLU A 557 21.73 3.27 -8.79
N ARG A 558 22.87 3.81 -9.25
CA ARG A 558 23.21 3.86 -10.69
C ARG A 558 23.57 2.50 -11.24
N ASP A 559 24.38 1.72 -10.52
CA ASP A 559 24.72 0.33 -10.91
C ASP A 559 23.43 -0.50 -11.08
N LEU A 560 22.47 -0.34 -10.16
CA LEU A 560 21.16 -1.00 -10.22
C LEU A 560 20.32 -0.50 -11.41
N SER A 561 20.25 0.82 -11.64
CA SER A 561 19.53 1.39 -12.79
C SER A 561 20.11 0.90 -14.11
N GLN A 562 21.43 0.75 -14.23
CA GLN A 562 22.06 0.17 -15.43
C GLN A 562 21.68 -1.30 -15.59
N ALA A 563 21.68 -2.09 -14.50
CA ALA A 563 21.23 -3.49 -14.54
C ALA A 563 19.73 -3.61 -14.89
N GLU A 564 18.88 -2.68 -14.48
CA GLU A 564 17.47 -2.62 -14.87
C GLU A 564 17.30 -2.33 -16.38
N ASP A 565 18.08 -1.39 -16.94
CA ASP A 565 18.11 -1.10 -18.38
C ASP A 565 18.64 -2.30 -19.20
N GLU A 566 19.68 -2.98 -18.72
CA GLU A 566 20.21 -4.20 -19.34
C GLU A 566 19.16 -5.33 -19.34
N ILE A 567 18.46 -5.54 -18.21
CA ILE A 567 17.37 -6.52 -18.09
C ILE A 567 16.19 -6.19 -19.02
N GLU A 568 15.82 -4.92 -19.17
CA GLU A 568 14.78 -4.49 -20.13
C GLU A 568 15.23 -4.67 -21.59
N MET A 569 16.51 -4.45 -21.89
CA MET A 569 17.07 -4.73 -23.21
C MET A 569 17.03 -6.23 -23.53
N GLU A 570 17.42 -7.10 -22.59
CA GLU A 570 17.29 -8.55 -22.74
C GLU A 570 15.82 -8.99 -22.93
N ARG A 571 14.88 -8.43 -22.15
CA ARG A 571 13.43 -8.73 -22.31
C ARG A 571 12.93 -8.42 -23.71
N ARG A 572 13.37 -7.31 -24.32
CA ARG A 572 13.03 -6.95 -25.71
C ARG A 572 13.64 -7.94 -26.70
N ILE A 573 14.92 -8.28 -26.55
CA ILE A 573 15.59 -9.27 -27.40
C ILE A 573 14.90 -10.65 -27.31
N ILE A 574 14.51 -11.09 -26.10
CA ILE A 574 13.75 -12.33 -25.88
C ILE A 574 12.38 -12.26 -26.56
N LYS A 575 11.66 -11.14 -26.43
CA LYS A 575 10.35 -10.94 -27.09
C LYS A 575 10.48 -11.02 -28.61
N ASP A 576 11.36 -10.24 -29.22
CA ASP A 576 11.55 -10.22 -30.68
C ASP A 576 11.97 -11.60 -31.21
N ARG A 577 12.85 -12.30 -30.48
CA ARG A 577 13.26 -13.67 -30.81
C ARG A 577 12.12 -14.68 -30.65
N SER A 578 11.21 -14.49 -29.69
CA SER A 578 9.99 -15.30 -29.55
C SER A 578 9.00 -15.07 -30.71
N GLU A 579 8.85 -13.83 -31.18
CA GLU A 579 8.02 -13.52 -32.35
C GLU A 579 8.63 -14.09 -33.65
N GLN A 580 9.95 -14.04 -33.81
CA GLN A 580 10.65 -14.70 -34.92
C GLN A 580 10.49 -16.22 -34.89
N LEU A 581 10.58 -16.85 -33.71
CA LEU A 581 10.32 -18.29 -33.54
C LEU A 581 8.87 -18.65 -33.88
N LEU A 582 7.90 -17.81 -33.49
CA LEU A 582 6.49 -18.03 -33.81
C LEU A 582 6.25 -17.98 -35.33
N ARG A 583 6.83 -16.98 -36.03
CA ARG A 583 6.76 -16.88 -37.50
C ARG A 583 7.39 -18.09 -38.19
N ARG A 584 8.59 -18.51 -37.77
CA ARG A 584 9.27 -19.70 -38.32
C ARG A 584 8.50 -21.00 -38.07
N ASN A 585 7.80 -21.11 -36.93
CA ASN A 585 6.98 -22.28 -36.63
C ASN A 585 5.75 -22.33 -37.56
N GLU A 586 5.12 -21.18 -37.83
CA GLU A 586 4.00 -21.08 -38.78
C GLU A 586 4.46 -21.30 -40.24
N GLU A 587 5.61 -20.77 -40.64
CA GLU A 587 6.26 -21.08 -41.93
C GLU A 587 6.51 -22.58 -42.09
N ALA A 588 7.04 -23.24 -41.05
CA ALA A 588 7.27 -24.68 -41.03
C ALA A 588 5.94 -25.48 -41.05
N ARG A 589 4.89 -25.01 -40.38
CA ARG A 589 3.54 -25.60 -40.41
C ARG A 589 2.97 -25.57 -41.83
N VAL A 590 3.01 -24.42 -42.50
CA VAL A 590 2.54 -24.24 -43.88
C VAL A 590 3.36 -25.08 -44.87
N ALA A 591 4.69 -25.13 -44.70
CA ALA A 591 5.55 -25.99 -45.51
C ALA A 591 5.24 -27.49 -45.32
N SER A 592 4.96 -27.92 -44.08
CA SER A 592 4.56 -29.30 -43.78
C SER A 592 3.19 -29.64 -44.37
N GLU A 593 2.22 -28.73 -44.33
CA GLU A 593 0.92 -28.91 -44.99
C GLU A 593 1.03 -28.98 -46.51
N LYS A 594 1.91 -28.18 -47.13
CA LYS A 594 2.20 -28.26 -48.57
C LYS A 594 2.83 -29.61 -48.93
N ALA A 595 3.86 -30.04 -48.20
CA ALA A 595 4.51 -31.33 -48.42
C ALA A 595 3.54 -32.52 -48.24
N ARG A 596 2.62 -32.46 -47.27
CA ARG A 596 1.57 -33.49 -47.08
C ARG A 596 0.61 -33.58 -48.28
N ARG A 597 0.26 -32.45 -48.92
CA ARG A 597 -0.57 -32.47 -50.14
C ARG A 597 0.20 -33.06 -51.32
N GLU A 598 1.46 -32.67 -51.50
CA GLU A 598 2.33 -33.20 -52.56
C GLU A 598 2.57 -34.71 -52.41
N ILE A 599 2.72 -35.21 -51.18
CA ILE A 599 2.78 -36.66 -50.89
C ILE A 599 1.46 -37.35 -51.27
N ALA A 600 0.30 -36.81 -50.87
CA ALA A 600 -1.00 -37.41 -51.20
C ALA A 600 -1.29 -37.45 -52.72
N ASP A 601 -0.90 -36.40 -53.46
CA ASP A 601 -0.98 -36.39 -54.93
C ASP A 601 0.00 -37.39 -55.57
N LEU A 602 1.20 -37.55 -55.01
CA LEU A 602 2.16 -38.59 -55.44
C LEU A 602 1.67 -40.01 -55.15
N GLU A 603 1.06 -40.27 -53.99
CA GLU A 603 0.43 -41.57 -53.65
C GLU A 603 -0.74 -41.90 -54.60
N LYS A 604 -1.55 -40.90 -54.93
CA LYS A 604 -2.63 -41.02 -55.93
C LYS A 604 -2.11 -41.29 -57.34
N ASN A 605 -1.00 -40.66 -57.74
CA ASN A 605 -0.35 -40.96 -59.01
C ASN A 605 0.30 -42.35 -59.00
N LEU A 606 0.90 -42.78 -57.88
CA LEU A 606 1.48 -44.11 -57.72
C LEU A 606 0.43 -45.21 -57.82
N SER A 607 -0.75 -45.04 -57.22
CA SER A 607 -1.85 -46.01 -57.36
C SER A 607 -2.41 -46.06 -58.78
N ALA A 608 -2.56 -44.93 -59.46
CA ALA A 608 -2.94 -44.89 -60.87
C ALA A 608 -1.89 -45.55 -61.81
N VAL A 609 -0.59 -45.46 -61.48
CA VAL A 609 0.48 -46.15 -62.20
C VAL A 609 0.48 -47.65 -61.90
N ARG A 610 0.23 -48.08 -60.65
CA ARG A 610 0.09 -49.51 -60.30
C ARG A 610 -1.04 -50.19 -61.08
N VAL A 611 -2.24 -49.60 -61.10
CA VAL A 611 -3.38 -50.15 -61.86
C VAL A 611 -3.07 -50.25 -63.36
N ARG A 612 -2.31 -49.30 -63.93
CA ARG A 612 -1.84 -49.38 -65.33
C ARG A 612 -0.78 -50.46 -65.54
N PHE A 613 0.11 -50.69 -64.57
CA PHE A 613 1.11 -51.74 -64.61
C PHE A 613 0.45 -53.13 -64.53
N GLU A 614 -0.45 -53.34 -63.56
CA GLU A 614 -1.24 -54.56 -63.39
C GLU A 614 -2.03 -54.89 -64.67
N SER A 615 -2.68 -53.89 -65.28
CA SER A 615 -3.39 -54.06 -66.56
C SER A 615 -2.45 -54.34 -67.74
N ALA A 616 -1.24 -53.76 -67.77
CA ALA A 616 -0.25 -54.06 -68.80
C ALA A 616 0.37 -55.46 -68.64
N GLU A 617 0.56 -55.92 -67.40
CA GLU A 617 1.04 -57.26 -67.05
C GLU A 617 -0.01 -58.33 -67.42
N GLU A 618 -1.30 -58.09 -67.17
CA GLU A 618 -2.41 -58.94 -67.63
C GLU A 618 -2.46 -59.05 -69.17
N VAL A 619 -2.24 -57.95 -69.88
CA VAL A 619 -2.13 -57.93 -71.36
C VAL A 619 -0.89 -58.68 -71.83
N LEU A 620 0.26 -58.50 -71.16
CA LEU A 620 1.51 -59.14 -71.53
C LEU A 620 1.42 -60.66 -71.38
N LEU A 621 0.89 -61.14 -70.25
CA LEU A 621 0.59 -62.57 -70.01
C LEU A 621 -0.32 -63.15 -71.11
N ARG A 622 -1.40 -62.46 -71.49
CA ARG A 622 -2.26 -62.87 -72.61
C ARG A 622 -1.52 -62.92 -73.94
N THR A 623 -0.58 -62.01 -74.19
CA THR A 623 0.24 -62.05 -75.42
C THR A 623 1.29 -63.15 -75.38
N GLU A 624 1.90 -63.46 -74.23
CA GLU A 624 2.79 -64.61 -74.08
C GLU A 624 2.05 -65.93 -74.26
N GLU A 625 0.85 -66.08 -73.68
CA GLU A 625 -0.01 -67.24 -73.90
C GLU A 625 -0.38 -67.38 -75.39
N ARG A 626 -0.75 -66.29 -76.07
CA ARG A 626 -1.06 -66.33 -77.51
C ARG A 626 0.17 -66.66 -78.37
N VAL A 627 1.32 -66.07 -78.08
CA VAL A 627 2.59 -66.35 -78.78
C VAL A 627 3.06 -67.77 -78.51
N SER A 628 2.88 -68.30 -77.30
CA SER A 628 3.18 -69.69 -76.96
C SER A 628 2.30 -70.67 -77.75
N ASN A 629 1.01 -70.37 -77.88
CA ASN A 629 0.08 -71.13 -78.73
C ASN A 629 0.44 -71.03 -80.22
N GLU A 630 0.76 -69.85 -80.74
CA GLU A 630 1.25 -69.66 -82.12
C GLU A 630 2.58 -70.40 -82.37
N MET A 631 3.52 -70.36 -81.42
CA MET A 631 4.78 -71.10 -81.44
C MET A 631 4.55 -72.62 -81.43
N ALA A 632 3.62 -73.11 -80.61
CA ALA A 632 3.24 -74.52 -80.57
C ALA A 632 2.61 -74.96 -81.91
N GLU A 633 1.77 -74.13 -82.52
CA GLU A 633 1.17 -74.43 -83.83
C GLU A 633 2.24 -74.42 -84.94
N ILE A 634 3.14 -73.43 -84.95
CA ILE A 634 4.27 -73.36 -85.88
C ILE A 634 5.22 -74.55 -85.67
N SER A 635 5.47 -74.97 -84.43
CA SER A 635 6.28 -76.14 -84.10
C SER A 635 5.60 -77.44 -84.58
N GLY A 636 4.29 -77.57 -84.41
CA GLY A 636 3.51 -78.70 -84.96
C GLY A 636 3.48 -78.73 -86.50
N ARG A 637 3.37 -77.55 -87.14
CA ARG A 637 3.50 -77.41 -88.61
C ARG A 637 4.91 -77.73 -89.07
N ARG A 638 5.95 -77.31 -88.34
CA ARG A 638 7.36 -77.62 -88.60
C ARG A 638 7.65 -79.10 -88.42
N ALA A 639 7.19 -79.74 -87.36
CA ALA A 639 7.34 -81.18 -87.14
C ALA A 639 6.67 -82.00 -88.25
N ASN A 640 5.46 -81.61 -88.70
CA ASN A 640 4.82 -82.19 -89.89
C ASN A 640 5.64 -81.96 -91.17
N MET A 641 6.28 -80.79 -91.32
CA MET A 641 7.11 -80.48 -92.48
C MET A 641 8.44 -81.25 -92.46
N GLU A 642 9.09 -81.37 -91.31
CA GLU A 642 10.32 -82.15 -91.11
C GLU A 642 10.05 -83.66 -91.24
N ALA A 643 8.91 -84.15 -90.76
CA ALA A 643 8.46 -85.52 -91.04
C ALA A 643 8.26 -85.77 -92.54
N ARG A 644 7.68 -84.81 -93.28
CA ARG A 644 7.56 -84.89 -94.75
C ARG A 644 8.92 -84.80 -95.45
N VAL A 645 9.83 -83.93 -95.00
CA VAL A 645 11.19 -83.80 -95.54
C VAL A 645 12.04 -85.05 -95.24
N GLN A 646 11.87 -85.69 -94.08
CA GLN A 646 12.51 -86.96 -93.79
C GLN A 646 11.90 -88.08 -94.66
N GLN A 647 10.58 -88.13 -94.81
CA GLN A 647 9.89 -89.07 -95.71
C GLN A 647 10.23 -88.86 -97.20
N GLU A 648 10.70 -87.68 -97.60
CA GLU A 648 11.30 -87.43 -98.93
C GLU A 648 12.78 -87.86 -98.96
N ARG A 649 13.57 -87.56 -97.93
CA ARG A 649 14.98 -87.99 -97.80
C ARG A 649 15.14 -89.50 -97.77
N ASP A 650 14.23 -90.22 -97.12
CA ASP A 650 14.20 -91.68 -97.07
C ASP A 650 13.87 -92.31 -98.44
N LYS A 651 13.33 -91.52 -99.40
CA LYS A 651 13.19 -91.92 -100.82
C LYS A 651 14.43 -91.54 -101.64
N SER A 652 15.18 -90.52 -101.24
CA SER A 652 16.44 -90.09 -101.87
C SER A 652 17.67 -90.62 -101.10
N GLY A 653 17.82 -91.95 -101.07
CA GLY A 653 18.86 -92.63 -100.29
C GLY A 653 20.30 -92.16 -100.63
N PRO A 654 21.21 -92.09 -99.64
CA PRO A 654 22.52 -91.48 -99.83
C PRO A 654 23.51 -92.39 -100.60
N PHE A 655 24.15 -91.81 -101.62
CA PHE A 655 25.37 -92.34 -102.22
C PHE A 655 26.61 -91.91 -101.40
N ALA A 656 27.66 -92.72 -101.51
CA ALA A 656 28.92 -92.67 -100.76
C ALA A 656 29.63 -91.30 -100.69
N ALA A 657 30.18 -90.99 -99.50
CA ALA A 657 31.61 -90.72 -99.26
C ALA A 657 31.92 -90.82 -97.76
#